data_AF-A0AA88GIT8-F1
#
_entry.id   AF-A0AA88GIT8-F1
#
_cell.length_a   1.000
_cell.length_b   1.000
_cell.length_c   1.000
_cell.angle_alpha   90.00
_cell.angle_beta   90.00
_cell.angle_gamma   90.00
#
_symmetry.space_group_name_H-M   'P 1'
#
loop_
_entity.id
_entity.type
_entity.pdbx_description
1 polymer ?
#
loop_
_entity_poly.entity_id
_entity_poly.type
_entity_poly.pdbx_seq_one_letter_code
_entity_poly.pdbx_strand_id
1 'polypeptide(L)'
;MTSNFTSLAPSNETVLACHPLLLAQGFTSEKGLCDDAPSSYVISSIQLFVHSILCMVSLIGLIYKVRKIQQTDKRSFNSTVHVEHTPSSPPSALTTTTTTTTCSNVNYLTVARNPTLMTTGTIMSFLFVMIMQLRILIGRKRFPCFLYMLAYHFAAPSMSTTIVLRTIRVAMLGLLNQLKVKIGQRELEKYFNSKDRNTIEIVMPFVNDEAQQELEINSVVNTSTSVTHQGHVGSDEDHEFENIDLSDPPQILNGMVIDTNSCPNYHTSPNSSPSSSYPLSRMNSSTTFSMERKSQNTDSFFRNVSNVQVVTNDNKVICTSKSENNLLSMKLPTYETIALKMYTFLTSTKFVILFYTATFFIHLVLYLTIGSIDYYYWTTHESKQDQASIENIHNAWVLDSFIFSTSGCGSDTYNLYLFIAEVVVYLILVLSVSTFVLFVKRDVWKLKMEVFAIFLNWAILGLIYCAPLLLSEVSKLVDYYFPWAFFMFLAGMIDTFISVTIPVFFLQRENKSSHGKATTHTTPTGNAEIPTSATNEIARCLQHPEIYPLFLSFGERSYAPEDILCYNLIEQFKKSSQRNRKKIICTLCDTYLKYAAPLQLNLSNQDLEKLAPVFEMQQKILEENKQRARFSMSTLSRGIEIPSNFLNNLQLMSERNLLDLYERFYEEHQKVLKDKLGICKL
;
A
#
# COMPACT_ATOMS: atom_id res chain seq x y z
N MET A 1 4.16 -76.56 -5.12
CA MET A 1 5.07 -76.22 -4.02
C MET A 1 4.43 -75.09 -3.23
N THR A 2 3.59 -75.45 -2.27
CA THR A 2 2.91 -74.57 -1.32
C THR A 2 3.77 -74.53 -0.06
N SER A 3 4.69 -73.56 0.01
CA SER A 3 5.47 -73.31 1.22
C SER A 3 4.61 -72.52 2.21
N ASN A 4 4.23 -73.18 3.30
CA ASN A 4 3.65 -72.59 4.50
C ASN A 4 4.58 -71.50 5.05
N PHE A 5 4.29 -70.24 4.75
CA PHE A 5 4.80 -69.09 5.51
C PHE A 5 3.91 -68.89 6.74
N THR A 6 4.07 -69.76 7.73
CA THR A 6 3.55 -69.58 9.09
C THR A 6 4.71 -69.22 9.99
N SER A 7 5.26 -68.03 9.75
CA SER A 7 6.14 -67.33 10.69
C SER A 7 5.32 -66.17 11.23
N LEU A 8 4.62 -66.42 12.34
CA LEU A 8 4.15 -65.39 13.27
C LEU A 8 5.39 -64.69 13.82
N ALA A 9 5.94 -63.75 13.04
CA ALA A 9 6.78 -62.71 13.60
C ALA A 9 5.90 -61.90 14.56
N PRO A 10 6.36 -61.62 15.78
CA PRO A 10 5.59 -60.82 16.72
C PRO A 10 5.20 -59.51 16.03
N SER A 11 3.91 -59.22 16.09
CA SER A 11 3.22 -58.06 15.53
C SER A 11 3.63 -56.77 16.22
N ASN A 12 4.92 -56.44 16.20
CA ASN A 12 5.38 -55.06 16.44
C ASN A 12 5.07 -54.25 15.17
N GLU A 13 3.77 -54.10 14.88
CA GLU A 13 3.19 -53.36 13.75
C GLU A 13 3.45 -51.84 13.83
N THR A 14 4.13 -51.36 14.86
CA THR A 14 4.08 -49.95 15.25
C THR A 14 5.19 -49.05 14.70
N VAL A 15 6.20 -49.60 14.00
CA VAL A 15 7.38 -48.80 13.56
C VAL A 15 7.70 -48.98 12.07
N LEU A 16 6.69 -49.04 11.21
CA LEU A 16 6.87 -48.89 9.77
C LEU A 16 6.24 -47.58 9.31
N ALA A 17 7.08 -46.61 8.92
CA ALA A 17 6.61 -45.41 8.24
C ALA A 17 6.03 -45.73 6.85
N CYS A 18 6.35 -46.91 6.32
CA CYS A 18 5.76 -47.44 5.10
C CYS A 18 4.37 -48.02 5.34
N HIS A 19 3.38 -47.58 4.56
CA HIS A 19 2.00 -48.03 4.73
C HIS A 19 1.88 -49.55 4.51
N PRO A 20 1.15 -50.31 5.34
CA PRO A 20 1.07 -51.78 5.25
C PRO A 20 0.64 -52.30 3.87
N LEU A 21 -0.28 -51.57 3.21
CA LEU A 21 -0.73 -51.91 1.86
C LEU A 21 0.40 -51.86 0.81
N LEU A 22 1.37 -50.95 0.96
CA LEU A 22 2.51 -50.85 0.06
C LEU A 22 3.49 -52.00 0.30
N LEU A 23 3.73 -52.36 1.56
CA LEU A 23 4.52 -53.55 1.89
C LEU A 23 3.88 -54.83 1.33
N ALA A 24 2.55 -54.94 1.44
CA ALA A 24 1.79 -56.06 0.88
C ALA A 24 1.87 -56.14 -0.65
N GLN A 25 2.11 -55.01 -1.33
CA GLN A 25 2.34 -54.94 -2.77
C GLN A 25 3.80 -55.26 -3.16
N GLY A 26 4.68 -55.56 -2.20
CA GLY A 26 6.07 -55.93 -2.43
C GLY A 26 7.04 -54.75 -2.49
N PHE A 27 6.63 -53.55 -2.07
CA PHE A 27 7.54 -52.42 -1.94
C PHE A 27 8.49 -52.63 -0.75
N THR A 28 9.78 -52.33 -0.95
CA THR A 28 10.80 -52.49 0.09
C THR A 28 10.85 -51.26 0.98
N SER A 29 10.81 -51.47 2.30
CA SER A 29 11.11 -50.44 3.28
C SER A 29 12.60 -50.50 3.64
N GLU A 30 13.29 -49.38 3.51
CA GLU A 30 14.67 -49.23 3.98
C GLU A 30 14.66 -48.07 4.97
N LYS A 31 15.10 -48.31 6.22
CA LYS A 31 15.04 -47.35 7.33
C LYS A 31 13.62 -46.83 7.61
N GLY A 32 12.64 -47.74 7.64
CA GLY A 32 11.24 -47.42 7.92
C GLY A 32 10.50 -46.69 6.78
N LEU A 33 11.20 -46.09 5.82
CA LEU A 33 10.63 -45.29 4.73
C LEU A 33 10.35 -46.13 3.47
N CYS A 34 9.20 -45.94 2.82
CA CYS A 34 9.01 -46.42 1.44
C CYS A 34 9.81 -45.55 0.46
N ASP A 35 10.14 -46.11 -0.71
CA ASP A 35 10.55 -45.27 -1.85
C ASP A 35 9.38 -44.41 -2.33
N ASP A 36 9.67 -43.27 -2.96
CA ASP A 36 8.64 -42.44 -3.58
C ASP A 36 8.19 -43.06 -4.93
N ALA A 37 6.90 -42.94 -5.29
CA ALA A 37 6.41 -43.45 -6.57
C ALA A 37 6.95 -42.62 -7.75
N PRO A 38 7.15 -43.21 -8.96
CA PRO A 38 7.54 -42.46 -10.16
C PRO A 38 6.68 -41.22 -10.45
N SER A 39 5.37 -41.27 -10.12
CA SER A 39 4.45 -40.15 -10.29
C SER A 39 4.82 -38.93 -9.44
N SER A 40 5.29 -39.12 -8.20
CA SER A 40 5.64 -38.00 -7.33
C SER A 40 6.88 -37.26 -7.83
N TYR A 41 7.87 -37.97 -8.38
CA TYR A 41 9.05 -37.36 -9.03
C TYR A 41 8.65 -36.49 -10.23
N VAL A 42 7.74 -36.99 -11.08
CA VAL A 42 7.27 -36.26 -12.26
C VAL A 42 6.51 -34.99 -11.86
N ILE A 43 5.57 -35.10 -10.91
CA ILE A 43 4.79 -33.96 -10.41
C ILE A 43 5.71 -32.91 -9.79
N SER A 44 6.64 -33.35 -8.94
CA SER A 44 7.62 -32.49 -8.27
C SER A 44 8.52 -31.76 -9.26
N SER A 45 8.99 -32.46 -10.31
CA SER A 45 9.82 -31.88 -11.37
C SER A 45 9.07 -30.81 -12.16
N ILE A 46 7.83 -31.11 -12.59
CA ILE A 46 6.99 -30.16 -13.32
C ILE A 46 6.73 -28.92 -12.47
N GLN A 47 6.36 -29.12 -11.20
CA GLN A 47 6.06 -28.01 -10.31
C GLN A 47 7.28 -27.13 -10.05
N LEU A 48 8.44 -27.72 -9.76
CA LEU A 48 9.68 -26.98 -9.56
C LEU A 48 10.06 -26.19 -10.82
N PHE A 49 9.89 -26.79 -12.00
CA PHE A 49 10.14 -26.12 -13.28
C PHE A 49 9.21 -24.92 -13.50
N VAL A 50 7.90 -25.10 -13.32
CA VAL A 50 6.91 -24.02 -13.49
C VAL A 50 7.14 -22.90 -12.49
N HIS A 51 7.40 -23.22 -11.22
CA HIS A 51 7.69 -22.20 -10.20
C HIS A 51 9.01 -21.48 -10.49
N SER A 52 10.04 -22.19 -10.97
CA SER A 52 11.30 -21.55 -11.39
C SER A 52 11.08 -20.53 -12.52
N ILE A 53 10.28 -20.87 -13.53
CA ILE A 53 9.91 -19.94 -14.61
C ILE A 53 9.17 -18.74 -14.04
N LEU A 54 8.15 -18.96 -13.19
CA LEU A 54 7.36 -17.88 -12.58
C LEU A 54 8.24 -16.93 -11.75
N CYS A 55 9.15 -17.48 -10.95
CA CYS A 55 10.09 -16.72 -10.14
C CYS A 55 11.04 -15.90 -11.03
N MET A 56 11.64 -16.52 -12.04
CA MET A 56 12.54 -15.85 -12.98
C MET A 56 11.85 -14.72 -13.74
N VAL A 57 10.67 -14.96 -14.31
CA VAL A 57 9.88 -13.94 -15.04
C VAL A 57 9.51 -12.78 -14.11
N SER A 58 9.10 -13.08 -12.88
CA SER A 58 8.71 -12.08 -11.89
C SER A 58 9.89 -11.22 -11.44
N LEU A 59 11.03 -11.84 -11.14
CA LEU A 59 12.26 -11.13 -10.73
C LEU A 59 12.86 -10.33 -11.88
N ILE A 60 12.94 -10.89 -13.10
CA ILE A 60 13.41 -10.16 -14.28
C ILE A 60 12.51 -8.96 -14.56
N GLY A 61 11.18 -9.13 -14.51
CA GLY A 61 10.22 -8.05 -14.69
C GLY A 61 10.40 -6.94 -13.64
N LEU A 62 10.56 -7.31 -12.37
CA LEU A 62 10.80 -6.38 -11.28
C LEU A 62 12.14 -5.64 -11.43
N ILE A 63 13.23 -6.35 -11.73
CA ILE A 63 14.57 -5.77 -11.95
C ILE A 63 14.55 -4.84 -13.16
N TYR A 64 13.98 -5.27 -14.29
CA TYR A 64 13.85 -4.45 -15.49
C TYR A 64 13.14 -3.13 -15.17
N LYS A 65 12.06 -3.20 -14.39
CA LYS A 65 11.26 -2.06 -13.99
C LYS A 65 12.00 -1.12 -13.03
N VAL A 66 12.65 -1.65 -12.00
CA VAL A 66 13.48 -0.85 -11.08
C VAL A 66 14.62 -0.18 -11.85
N ARG A 67 15.31 -0.91 -12.74
CA ARG A 67 16.36 -0.35 -13.60
C ARG A 67 15.83 0.71 -14.54
N LYS A 68 14.65 0.51 -15.12
CA LYS A 68 14.02 1.49 -16.00
C LYS A 68 13.74 2.80 -15.27
N ILE A 69 13.23 2.73 -14.04
CA ILE A 69 13.02 3.92 -13.19
C ILE A 69 14.35 4.62 -12.93
N GLN A 70 15.37 3.87 -12.48
CA GLN A 70 16.71 4.42 -12.26
C GLN A 70 17.35 5.01 -13.52
N GLN A 71 17.11 4.42 -14.70
CA GLN A 71 17.60 4.94 -15.97
C GLN A 71 16.88 6.22 -16.38
N THR A 72 15.58 6.32 -16.13
CA THR A 72 14.83 7.57 -16.32
C THR A 72 15.42 8.67 -15.44
N ASP A 73 15.74 8.36 -14.17
CA ASP A 73 16.36 9.31 -13.24
C ASP A 73 17.81 9.70 -13.63
N LYS A 74 18.58 8.76 -14.20
CA LYS A 74 19.94 9.05 -14.69
C LYS A 74 19.96 9.81 -16.02
N ARG A 75 19.00 9.55 -16.92
CA ARG A 75 18.92 10.28 -18.20
C ARG A 75 18.54 11.74 -18.01
N SER A 76 17.63 12.02 -17.07
CA SER A 76 17.36 13.41 -16.68
C SER A 76 18.64 14.08 -16.15
N PHE A 77 19.52 13.36 -15.44
CA PHE A 77 20.81 13.87 -14.98
C PHE A 77 21.76 14.31 -16.11
N ASN A 78 21.97 13.46 -17.12
CA ASN A 78 22.98 13.72 -18.15
C ASN A 78 22.56 14.77 -19.20
N SER A 79 21.27 14.91 -19.49
CA SER A 79 20.79 15.87 -20.50
C SER A 79 20.95 17.35 -20.09
N THR A 80 21.20 17.64 -18.82
CA THR A 80 21.30 19.02 -18.32
C THR A 80 22.70 19.63 -18.40
N VAL A 81 23.75 18.83 -18.68
CA VAL A 81 25.15 19.28 -18.52
C VAL A 81 25.81 19.76 -19.83
N HIS A 82 25.16 19.62 -21.00
CA HIS A 82 25.69 20.19 -22.24
C HIS A 82 25.30 21.67 -22.39
N VAL A 83 25.91 22.53 -21.59
CA VAL A 83 26.03 23.95 -21.94
C VAL A 83 27.17 24.05 -22.95
N GLU A 84 26.83 23.98 -24.23
CA GLU A 84 27.79 24.18 -25.30
C GLU A 84 28.20 25.66 -25.29
N HIS A 85 29.32 25.95 -24.64
CA HIS A 85 30.00 27.24 -24.77
C HIS A 85 30.55 27.34 -26.18
N THR A 86 29.73 27.81 -27.13
CA THR A 86 30.19 28.19 -28.45
C THR A 86 31.08 29.42 -28.30
N PRO A 87 32.40 29.35 -28.59
CA PRO A 87 33.27 30.51 -28.52
C PRO A 87 32.99 31.43 -29.72
N SER A 88 32.91 32.73 -29.45
CA SER A 88 33.09 33.83 -30.40
C SER A 88 32.13 33.92 -31.60
N SER A 89 31.00 34.60 -31.41
CA SER A 89 30.37 35.40 -32.46
C SER A 89 29.88 36.73 -31.85
N PRO A 90 29.85 37.83 -32.64
CA PRO A 90 29.68 39.19 -32.12
C PRO A 90 28.30 39.44 -31.49
N PRO A 91 28.21 40.40 -30.55
CA PRO A 91 27.07 40.58 -29.65
C PRO A 91 25.93 41.34 -30.35
N SER A 92 24.97 40.63 -30.96
CA SER A 92 23.82 41.33 -31.60
C SER A 92 22.46 40.66 -31.49
N ALA A 93 22.27 39.56 -30.77
CA ALA A 93 20.94 38.98 -30.60
C ALA A 93 20.78 38.27 -29.25
N LEU A 94 19.78 38.71 -28.48
CA LEU A 94 19.32 38.09 -27.23
C LEU A 94 18.89 36.65 -27.53
N THR A 95 19.83 35.72 -27.37
CA THR A 95 19.60 34.31 -27.65
C THR A 95 18.95 33.69 -26.42
N THR A 96 17.62 33.62 -26.42
CA THR A 96 16.84 32.93 -25.38
C THR A 96 17.20 31.44 -25.40
N THR A 97 18.02 31.00 -24.46
CA THR A 97 18.43 29.61 -24.31
C THR A 97 17.27 28.81 -23.71
N THR A 98 16.44 28.19 -24.55
CA THR A 98 15.36 27.30 -24.13
C THR A 98 15.94 25.96 -23.68
N THR A 99 16.10 25.80 -22.36
CA THR A 99 16.51 24.54 -21.75
C THR A 99 15.32 23.57 -21.70
N THR A 100 15.30 22.60 -22.61
CA THR A 100 14.29 21.53 -22.63
C THR A 100 14.55 20.55 -21.49
N THR A 101 13.76 20.67 -20.42
CA THR A 101 13.93 19.82 -19.24
C THR A 101 13.13 18.54 -19.42
N THR A 102 13.80 17.41 -19.68
CA THR A 102 13.15 16.10 -19.75
C THR A 102 12.71 15.68 -18.34
N CYS A 103 11.40 15.52 -18.16
CA CYS A 103 10.79 15.31 -16.86
C CYS A 103 10.79 13.83 -16.46
N SER A 104 11.23 13.51 -15.24
CA SER A 104 11.02 12.20 -14.62
C SER A 104 9.60 12.12 -14.04
N ASN A 105 8.81 11.17 -14.52
CA ASN A 105 7.49 10.90 -13.95
C ASN A 105 7.65 10.15 -12.63
N VAL A 106 7.07 10.69 -11.55
CA VAL A 106 7.01 10.03 -10.25
C VAL A 106 6.25 8.72 -10.37
N ASN A 107 6.89 7.62 -9.97
CA ASN A 107 6.26 6.30 -9.98
C ASN A 107 5.63 6.01 -8.61
N TYR A 108 4.37 6.41 -8.43
CA TYR A 108 3.62 6.12 -7.20
C TYR A 108 3.50 4.63 -6.90
N LEU A 109 3.65 3.77 -7.91
CA LEU A 109 3.66 2.33 -7.70
C LEU A 109 4.83 1.87 -6.82
N THR A 110 6.02 2.47 -6.97
CA THR A 110 7.17 2.15 -6.11
C THR A 110 7.06 2.73 -4.70
N VAL A 111 6.24 3.76 -4.54
CA VAL A 111 5.90 4.31 -3.22
C VAL A 111 4.94 3.36 -2.51
N ALA A 112 3.88 2.93 -3.20
CA ALA A 112 2.89 2.00 -2.68
C ALA A 112 3.49 0.60 -2.41
N ARG A 113 4.23 0.04 -3.37
CA ARG A 113 4.79 -1.32 -3.30
C ARG A 113 6.29 -1.28 -3.03
N ASN A 114 6.72 -1.96 -1.96
CA ASN A 114 8.14 -2.07 -1.62
C ASN A 114 8.80 -3.18 -2.45
N PRO A 115 9.71 -2.84 -3.40
CA PRO A 115 10.34 -3.85 -4.25
C PRO A 115 11.20 -4.83 -3.45
N THR A 116 11.78 -4.42 -2.33
CA THR A 116 12.55 -5.33 -1.45
C THR A 116 11.63 -6.36 -0.81
N LEU A 117 10.45 -5.95 -0.31
CA LEU A 117 9.48 -6.88 0.25
C LEU A 117 8.98 -7.89 -0.79
N MET A 118 8.78 -7.45 -2.03
CA MET A 118 8.42 -8.31 -3.15
C MET A 118 9.53 -9.32 -3.47
N THR A 119 10.76 -8.85 -3.68
CA THR A 119 11.93 -9.70 -3.99
C THR A 119 12.22 -10.70 -2.88
N THR A 120 12.26 -10.26 -1.62
CA THR A 120 12.54 -11.15 -0.48
C THR A 120 11.45 -12.20 -0.33
N GLY A 121 10.17 -11.83 -0.43
CA GLY A 121 9.07 -12.79 -0.38
C GLY A 121 9.14 -13.84 -1.49
N THR A 122 9.42 -13.43 -2.74
CA THR A 122 9.59 -14.36 -3.87
C THR A 122 10.77 -15.29 -3.68
N ILE A 123 11.93 -14.79 -3.24
CA ILE A 123 13.12 -15.62 -3.01
C ILE A 123 12.86 -16.63 -1.89
N MET A 124 12.27 -16.20 -0.77
CA MET A 124 11.99 -17.09 0.36
C MET A 124 10.96 -18.17 0.01
N SER A 125 9.90 -17.81 -0.72
CA SER A 125 8.93 -18.78 -1.25
C SER A 125 9.59 -19.77 -2.20
N PHE A 126 10.42 -19.28 -3.13
CA PHE A 126 11.14 -20.13 -4.08
C PHE A 126 12.12 -21.09 -3.38
N LEU A 127 12.93 -20.60 -2.43
CA LEU A 127 13.88 -21.44 -1.69
C LEU A 127 13.17 -22.54 -0.89
N PHE A 128 12.06 -22.21 -0.24
CA PHE A 128 11.24 -23.20 0.47
C PHE A 128 10.73 -24.29 -0.49
N VAL A 129 10.10 -23.90 -1.60
CA VAL A 129 9.60 -24.87 -2.59
C VAL A 129 10.76 -25.68 -3.17
N MET A 130 11.88 -25.04 -3.51
CA MET A 130 13.05 -25.72 -4.06
C MET A 130 13.57 -26.81 -3.13
N ILE A 131 13.78 -26.51 -1.84
CA ILE A 131 14.31 -27.48 -0.87
C ILE A 131 13.34 -28.65 -0.69
N MET A 132 12.04 -28.35 -0.57
CA MET A 132 11.04 -29.40 -0.36
C MET A 132 10.85 -30.29 -1.59
N GLN A 133 10.92 -29.73 -2.80
CA GLN A 133 10.89 -30.51 -4.04
C GLN A 133 12.17 -31.32 -4.22
N LEU A 134 13.32 -30.75 -3.87
CA LEU A 134 14.60 -31.46 -3.94
C LEU A 134 14.62 -32.69 -3.02
N ARG A 135 13.94 -32.64 -1.87
CA ARG A 135 13.73 -33.82 -1.01
C ARG A 135 13.03 -34.96 -1.76
N ILE A 136 11.97 -34.66 -2.50
CA ILE A 136 11.24 -35.67 -3.27
C ILE A 136 12.11 -36.16 -4.42
N LEU A 137 12.80 -35.27 -5.13
CA LEU A 137 13.64 -35.62 -6.29
C LEU A 137 14.88 -36.46 -5.95
N ILE A 138 15.53 -36.19 -4.81
CA ILE A 138 16.67 -36.97 -4.32
C ILE A 138 16.20 -38.27 -3.64
N GLY A 139 14.96 -38.27 -3.15
CA GLY A 139 14.34 -39.33 -2.37
C GLY A 139 14.52 -39.11 -0.86
N ARG A 140 13.45 -39.38 -0.10
CA ARG A 140 13.39 -39.15 1.36
C ARG A 140 14.47 -39.87 2.15
N LYS A 141 14.94 -41.02 1.66
CA LYS A 141 15.97 -41.86 2.31
C LYS A 141 17.38 -41.25 2.25
N ARG A 142 17.67 -40.48 1.21
CA ARG A 142 19.00 -39.91 0.93
C ARG A 142 19.11 -38.43 1.24
N PHE A 143 17.98 -37.72 1.22
CA PHE A 143 17.97 -36.29 1.49
C PHE A 143 18.37 -36.00 2.94
N PRO A 144 19.32 -35.09 3.21
CA PRO A 144 19.81 -34.84 4.55
C PRO A 144 18.70 -34.34 5.49
N CYS A 145 18.49 -35.04 6.60
CA CYS A 145 17.42 -34.72 7.56
C CYS A 145 17.52 -33.28 8.07
N PHE A 146 18.72 -32.83 8.42
CA PHE A 146 18.93 -31.48 8.95
C PHE A 146 18.46 -30.37 7.98
N LEU A 147 18.63 -30.57 6.68
CA LEU A 147 18.21 -29.58 5.69
C LEU A 147 16.68 -29.58 5.52
N TYR A 148 16.07 -30.77 5.56
CA TYR A 148 14.62 -30.92 5.52
C TYR A 148 13.97 -30.31 6.76
N MET A 149 14.45 -30.67 7.96
CA MET A 149 13.92 -30.16 9.22
C MET A 149 14.11 -28.65 9.35
N LEU A 150 15.26 -28.12 8.90
CA LEU A 150 15.45 -26.67 8.82
C LEU A 150 14.41 -26.02 7.89
N ALA A 151 14.24 -26.52 6.66
CA ALA A 151 13.26 -25.94 5.74
C ALA A 151 11.81 -26.07 6.24
N TYR A 152 11.49 -27.16 6.91
CA TYR A 152 10.19 -27.41 7.52
C TYR A 152 9.90 -26.43 8.66
N HIS A 153 10.86 -26.23 9.56
CA HIS A 153 10.76 -25.26 10.66
C HIS A 153 10.69 -23.81 10.15
N PHE A 154 11.40 -23.50 9.07
CA PHE A 154 11.34 -22.18 8.45
C PHE A 154 10.11 -21.96 7.56
N ALA A 155 9.29 -22.99 7.29
CA ALA A 155 8.17 -22.90 6.38
C ALA A 155 7.12 -21.90 6.88
N ALA A 156 6.57 -22.15 8.08
CA ALA A 156 5.56 -21.29 8.69
C ALA A 156 6.02 -19.81 8.83
N PRO A 157 7.19 -19.49 9.41
CA PRO A 157 7.64 -18.11 9.54
C PRO A 157 7.94 -17.45 8.19
N SER A 158 8.52 -18.17 7.23
CA SER A 158 8.84 -17.62 5.89
C SER A 158 7.58 -17.14 5.16
N MET A 159 6.54 -17.98 5.15
CA MET A 159 5.29 -17.70 4.45
C MET A 159 4.49 -16.59 5.15
N SER A 160 4.29 -16.72 6.46
CA SER A 160 3.50 -15.78 7.26
C SER A 160 4.16 -14.40 7.39
N THR A 161 5.48 -14.32 7.55
CA THR A 161 6.20 -13.04 7.70
C THR A 161 5.98 -12.12 6.51
N THR A 162 5.94 -12.67 5.30
CA THR A 162 5.66 -11.90 4.09
C THR A 162 4.27 -11.25 4.15
N ILE A 163 3.26 -12.02 4.55
CA ILE A 163 1.86 -11.54 4.68
C ILE A 163 1.75 -10.50 5.79
N VAL A 164 2.36 -10.77 6.95
CA VAL A 164 2.37 -9.86 8.11
C VAL A 164 3.00 -8.52 7.73
N LEU A 165 4.17 -8.52 7.09
CA LEU A 165 4.86 -7.30 6.67
C LEU A 165 4.09 -6.51 5.61
N ARG A 166 3.44 -7.18 4.65
CA ARG A 166 2.56 -6.52 3.67
C ARG A 166 1.38 -5.84 4.37
N THR A 167 0.76 -6.53 5.32
CA THR A 167 -0.40 -6.04 6.07
C THR A 167 -0.04 -4.84 6.96
N ILE A 168 1.05 -4.95 7.72
CA ILE A 168 1.60 -3.84 8.52
C ILE A 168 1.91 -2.65 7.62
N ARG A 169 2.58 -2.86 6.46
CA ARG A 169 2.90 -1.77 5.54
C ARG A 169 1.66 -1.05 5.05
N VAL A 170 0.64 -1.77 4.57
CA VAL A 170 -0.61 -1.17 4.08
C VAL A 170 -1.29 -0.37 5.17
N ALA A 171 -1.35 -0.91 6.38
CA ALA A 171 -1.95 -0.20 7.50
C ALA A 171 -1.20 1.07 7.87
N MET A 172 0.12 0.98 8.02
CA MET A 172 0.96 2.12 8.40
C MET A 172 1.02 3.19 7.30
N LEU A 173 0.97 2.82 6.02
CA LEU A 173 0.83 3.78 4.91
C LEU A 173 -0.50 4.52 4.97
N GLY A 174 -1.61 3.84 5.29
CA GLY A 174 -2.91 4.47 5.48
C GLY A 174 -2.90 5.50 6.61
N LEU A 175 -2.37 5.13 7.78
CA LEU A 175 -2.25 6.02 8.94
C LEU A 175 -1.29 7.18 8.69
N LEU A 176 -0.16 6.93 8.02
CA LEU A 176 0.80 7.96 7.65
C LEU A 176 0.16 9.04 6.78
N ASN A 177 -0.62 8.64 5.77
CA ASN A 177 -1.24 9.59 4.86
C ASN A 177 -2.41 10.35 5.49
N GLN A 178 -3.19 9.71 6.37
CA GLN A 178 -4.16 10.41 7.21
C GLN A 178 -3.49 11.50 8.07
N LEU A 179 -2.37 11.15 8.71
CA LEU A 179 -1.62 12.09 9.55
C LEU A 179 -1.03 13.24 8.72
N LYS A 180 -0.49 12.94 7.54
CA LYS A 180 0.01 13.93 6.57
C LYS A 180 -1.08 14.94 6.18
N VAL A 181 -2.27 14.47 5.78
CA VAL A 181 -3.40 15.35 5.44
C VAL A 181 -3.79 16.23 6.62
N LYS A 182 -3.90 15.66 7.83
CA LYS A 182 -4.22 16.40 9.06
C LYS A 182 -3.17 17.47 9.39
N ILE A 183 -1.89 17.20 9.16
CA ILE A 183 -0.81 18.18 9.32
C ILE A 183 -0.99 19.28 8.27
N GLY A 184 -1.05 18.94 6.98
CA GLY A 184 -1.13 19.94 5.91
C GLY A 184 -2.36 20.84 5.99
N GLN A 185 -3.52 20.29 6.36
CA GLN A 185 -4.75 21.08 6.55
C GLN A 185 -4.62 22.08 7.71
N ARG A 186 -4.03 21.68 8.84
CA ARG A 186 -3.79 22.60 9.97
C ARG A 186 -2.78 23.69 9.62
N GLU A 187 -1.74 23.37 8.86
CA GLU A 187 -0.82 24.38 8.35
C GLU A 187 -1.57 25.41 7.51
N LEU A 188 -2.42 24.93 6.59
CA LEU A 188 -3.20 25.79 5.72
C LEU A 188 -4.20 26.67 6.50
N GLU A 189 -4.91 26.11 7.48
CA GLU A 189 -5.91 26.81 8.29
C GLU A 189 -5.32 27.97 9.10
N LYS A 190 -4.09 27.82 9.60
CA LYS A 190 -3.39 28.90 10.32
C LYS A 190 -3.22 30.16 9.47
N TYR A 191 -3.04 29.99 8.16
CA TYR A 191 -2.90 31.11 7.23
C TYR A 191 -4.24 31.78 6.91
N PHE A 192 -5.32 31.01 6.81
CA PHE A 192 -6.67 31.56 6.65
C PHE A 192 -7.09 32.38 7.87
N ASN A 193 -6.97 31.82 9.08
CA ASN A 193 -7.38 32.48 10.32
C ASN A 193 -6.53 33.71 10.66
N SER A 194 -5.28 33.78 10.17
CA SER A 194 -4.43 34.96 10.34
C SER A 194 -4.89 36.15 9.49
N LYS A 195 -5.63 35.93 8.41
CA LYS A 195 -6.09 37.01 7.53
C LYS A 195 -7.18 37.84 8.21
N ASP A 196 -8.14 37.17 8.84
CA ASP A 196 -9.33 37.81 9.40
C ASP A 196 -9.02 38.68 10.63
N ARG A 197 -8.00 38.31 11.42
CA ARG A 197 -7.59 39.11 12.59
C ARG A 197 -6.99 40.47 12.23
N ASN A 198 -6.30 40.59 11.10
CA ASN A 198 -5.66 41.86 10.72
C ASN A 198 -6.62 42.81 9.99
N THR A 199 -7.77 42.33 9.51
CA THR A 199 -8.76 43.17 8.81
C THR A 199 -9.73 43.84 9.79
N ILE A 200 -9.89 43.32 11.01
CA ILE A 200 -10.84 43.85 12.00
C ILE A 200 -10.24 44.97 12.87
N GLU A 201 -8.92 45.19 12.84
CA GLU A 201 -8.26 46.21 13.68
C GLU A 201 -8.07 47.60 13.01
N ILE A 202 -8.65 47.82 11.82
CA ILE A 202 -8.55 49.10 11.12
C ILE A 202 -9.97 49.65 10.92
N VAL A 203 -10.22 50.80 11.56
CA VAL A 203 -11.42 51.67 11.47
C VAL A 203 -12.55 51.37 12.49
N MET A 204 -12.38 51.89 13.72
CA MET A 204 -13.36 52.86 14.21
C MET A 204 -12.62 54.19 14.45
N PRO A 205 -12.87 55.25 13.66
CA PRO A 205 -12.45 56.57 14.04
C PRO A 205 -13.31 56.94 15.25
N PHE A 206 -12.65 57.28 16.36
CA PHE A 206 -13.27 58.04 17.43
C PHE A 206 -13.83 59.32 16.81
N VAL A 207 -15.13 59.34 16.55
CA VAL A 207 -15.89 60.58 16.38
C VAL A 207 -16.08 61.10 17.81
N ASN A 208 -15.32 62.14 18.14
CA ASN A 208 -15.62 62.99 19.28
C ASN A 208 -16.90 63.75 18.96
N ASP A 209 -18.00 63.40 19.61
CA ASP A 209 -19.14 64.32 19.77
C ASP A 209 -19.47 64.42 21.26
N GLU A 210 -19.01 65.52 21.87
CA GLU A 210 -19.68 66.14 23.00
C GLU A 210 -20.89 66.93 22.46
N ALA A 211 -22.10 66.56 22.88
CA ALA A 211 -23.11 67.45 23.49
C ALA A 211 -24.56 66.95 23.31
N GLN A 212 -25.27 66.90 24.45
CA GLN A 212 -26.73 67.06 24.63
C GLN A 212 -27.65 65.92 24.13
N GLN A 213 -28.75 65.53 24.78
CA GLN A 213 -29.40 65.87 26.05
C GLN A 213 -30.52 64.82 26.28
N GLU A 214 -30.87 64.61 27.54
CA GLU A 214 -31.97 63.84 28.15
C GLU A 214 -33.20 63.48 27.28
N LEU A 215 -33.69 62.23 27.40
CA LEU A 215 -35.01 61.97 28.01
C LEU A 215 -35.19 60.49 28.41
N GLU A 216 -35.64 60.29 29.65
CA GLU A 216 -36.15 59.05 30.21
C GLU A 216 -37.40 58.53 29.47
N ILE A 217 -37.64 57.21 29.51
CA ILE A 217 -38.85 56.60 30.12
C ILE A 217 -38.72 55.07 30.16
N ASN A 218 -39.21 54.54 31.29
CA ASN A 218 -39.09 53.20 31.84
C ASN A 218 -39.97 52.09 31.20
N SER A 219 -39.49 50.86 31.43
CA SER A 219 -40.22 49.65 31.88
C SER A 219 -41.03 48.80 30.88
N VAL A 220 -40.76 47.49 30.92
CA VAL A 220 -41.67 46.33 31.18
C VAL A 220 -40.88 45.06 30.81
N VAL A 221 -40.25 44.36 31.77
CA VAL A 221 -40.73 43.19 32.54
C VAL A 221 -41.04 41.93 31.69
N ASN A 222 -40.10 40.98 31.79
CA ASN A 222 -40.19 39.50 31.85
C ASN A 222 -41.30 38.75 31.09
N THR A 223 -40.89 37.77 30.28
CA THR A 223 -41.41 36.39 30.43
C THR A 223 -40.39 35.35 29.96
N SER A 224 -39.96 34.52 30.91
CA SER A 224 -39.21 33.27 30.70
C SER A 224 -40.21 32.12 30.69
N THR A 225 -40.16 31.25 29.68
CA THR A 225 -40.86 29.95 29.69
C THR A 225 -39.85 28.84 29.43
N SER A 226 -39.49 28.16 30.52
CA SER A 226 -38.89 26.82 30.52
C SER A 226 -40.01 25.78 30.43
N VAL A 227 -39.90 24.83 29.50
CA VAL A 227 -40.72 23.61 29.53
C VAL A 227 -39.80 22.39 29.60
N THR A 228 -39.80 21.80 30.78
CA THR A 228 -39.45 20.41 31.11
C THR A 228 -40.52 19.48 30.53
N HIS A 229 -40.14 18.38 29.89
CA HIS A 229 -41.01 17.20 29.82
C HIS A 229 -40.20 15.93 30.07
N GLN A 230 -40.57 15.25 31.14
CA GLN A 230 -40.13 13.94 31.58
C GLN A 230 -41.34 13.01 31.44
N GLY A 231 -41.12 11.75 31.09
CA GLY A 231 -41.87 10.63 31.68
C GLY A 231 -42.70 9.71 30.77
N HIS A 232 -42.56 8.42 31.10
CA HIS A 232 -43.44 7.24 30.86
C HIS A 232 -43.20 6.42 29.58
N VAL A 233 -42.73 5.14 29.60
CA VAL A 233 -43.03 3.87 30.35
C VAL A 233 -44.11 3.01 29.67
N GLY A 234 -43.76 1.74 29.42
CA GLY A 234 -44.62 0.58 29.11
C GLY A 234 -44.15 -0.15 27.84
N SER A 235 -43.43 -1.29 27.87
CA SER A 235 -43.74 -2.67 28.32
C SER A 235 -44.61 -3.48 27.34
N ASP A 236 -44.00 -4.57 26.86
CA ASP A 236 -44.53 -5.90 26.49
C ASP A 236 -45.62 -6.04 25.40
N GLU A 237 -45.35 -6.83 24.36
CA GLU A 237 -45.81 -8.23 24.26
C GLU A 237 -45.49 -8.84 22.87
N ASP A 238 -45.25 -10.15 22.92
CA ASP A 238 -44.95 -11.07 21.82
C ASP A 238 -46.16 -11.29 20.89
N HIS A 239 -45.91 -11.69 19.63
CA HIS A 239 -46.68 -12.78 19.00
C HIS A 239 -46.04 -13.35 17.73
N GLU A 240 -46.14 -14.68 17.69
CA GLU A 240 -45.68 -15.68 16.74
C GLU A 240 -46.57 -15.87 15.47
N PHE A 241 -45.91 -16.44 14.45
CA PHE A 241 -46.36 -17.44 13.44
C PHE A 241 -47.32 -17.14 12.25
N GLU A 242 -46.80 -17.57 11.08
CA GLU A 242 -47.41 -18.31 9.95
C GLU A 242 -48.51 -17.68 9.06
N ASN A 243 -48.22 -17.50 7.76
CA ASN A 243 -48.56 -18.52 6.75
C ASN A 243 -48.17 -18.14 5.30
N ILE A 244 -47.89 -19.19 4.55
CA ILE A 244 -47.65 -19.30 3.10
C ILE A 244 -48.97 -19.08 2.35
N ASP A 245 -48.95 -18.36 1.22
CA ASP A 245 -49.71 -18.83 0.05
C ASP A 245 -49.17 -18.32 -1.30
N LEU A 246 -49.38 -19.16 -2.30
CA LEU A 246 -48.76 -19.23 -3.61
C LEU A 246 -49.87 -19.07 -4.68
N SER A 247 -49.80 -18.08 -5.58
CA SER A 247 -50.43 -18.15 -6.93
C SER A 247 -50.16 -16.93 -7.83
N ASP A 248 -49.28 -17.11 -8.83
CA ASP A 248 -49.48 -16.91 -10.28
C ASP A 248 -49.99 -15.59 -10.95
N PRO A 249 -49.69 -15.38 -12.27
CA PRO A 249 -49.11 -14.14 -12.82
C PRO A 249 -50.07 -13.31 -13.72
N PRO A 250 -49.57 -12.22 -14.34
CA PRO A 250 -49.85 -12.06 -15.77
C PRO A 250 -48.75 -11.44 -16.66
N GLN A 251 -48.54 -12.11 -17.79
CA GLN A 251 -48.58 -11.65 -19.19
C GLN A 251 -48.02 -10.28 -19.65
N ILE A 252 -47.07 -10.44 -20.58
CA ILE A 252 -46.73 -9.70 -21.82
C ILE A 252 -47.85 -8.80 -22.38
N LEU A 253 -47.54 -7.54 -22.78
CA LEU A 253 -47.69 -7.00 -24.16
C LEU A 253 -47.26 -5.50 -24.34
N ASN A 254 -46.50 -5.27 -25.41
CA ASN A 254 -46.30 -4.06 -26.23
C ASN A 254 -45.56 -2.80 -25.73
N GLY A 255 -44.50 -2.47 -26.51
CA GLY A 255 -44.48 -1.23 -27.28
C GLY A 255 -43.31 -0.30 -26.99
N MET A 256 -42.22 -0.40 -27.76
CA MET A 256 -41.30 0.73 -27.88
C MET A 256 -40.79 0.92 -29.31
N VAL A 257 -41.06 2.12 -29.79
CA VAL A 257 -40.77 2.72 -31.09
C VAL A 257 -39.26 2.93 -31.24
N ILE A 258 -38.71 2.55 -32.41
CA ILE A 258 -37.36 2.88 -32.84
C ILE A 258 -37.47 3.96 -33.93
N ASP A 259 -36.99 5.17 -33.62
CA ASP A 259 -36.70 6.18 -34.63
C ASP A 259 -35.28 5.96 -35.18
N THR A 260 -35.23 5.58 -36.46
CA THR A 260 -34.05 5.60 -37.32
C THR A 260 -34.01 6.88 -38.13
N ASN A 261 -32.94 7.67 -38.01
CA ASN A 261 -32.58 8.67 -39.01
C ASN A 261 -31.16 8.41 -39.57
N SER A 262 -31.19 7.95 -40.82
CA SER A 262 -30.25 8.12 -41.96
C SER A 262 -29.45 9.43 -41.95
N CYS A 263 -28.29 9.66 -42.60
CA CYS A 263 -27.47 9.09 -43.70
C CYS A 263 -26.20 10.00 -43.84
N PRO A 264 -25.27 9.93 -44.83
CA PRO A 264 -25.15 9.00 -45.97
C PRO A 264 -23.73 8.41 -46.25
N ASN A 265 -23.79 7.44 -47.16
CA ASN A 265 -22.78 6.77 -47.98
C ASN A 265 -21.60 7.60 -48.52
N TYR A 266 -20.45 6.93 -48.66
CA TYR A 266 -19.57 7.05 -49.83
C TYR A 266 -18.94 5.71 -50.23
N HIS A 267 -18.57 5.66 -51.51
CA HIS A 267 -18.41 4.54 -52.41
C HIS A 267 -17.32 3.48 -52.12
N THR A 268 -17.62 2.30 -52.63
CA THR A 268 -16.82 1.09 -52.90
C THR A 268 -15.65 1.27 -53.87
N SER A 269 -14.53 0.57 -53.61
CA SER A 269 -13.85 -0.28 -54.62
C SER A 269 -12.95 -1.31 -53.93
N PRO A 270 -12.73 -2.51 -54.49
CA PRO A 270 -12.25 -3.68 -53.76
C PRO A 270 -10.75 -3.96 -53.99
N ASN A 271 -10.10 -4.63 -53.03
CA ASN A 271 -9.13 -5.68 -53.38
C ASN A 271 -8.87 -6.65 -52.23
N SER A 272 -9.00 -7.91 -52.62
CA SER A 272 -8.63 -9.20 -52.04
C SER A 272 -7.46 -9.24 -51.06
N SER A 273 -7.62 -10.00 -49.95
CA SER A 273 -6.92 -11.28 -49.70
C SER A 273 -7.24 -11.85 -48.30
N PRO A 274 -7.15 -13.17 -48.08
CA PRO A 274 -8.08 -13.90 -47.22
C PRO A 274 -7.55 -14.29 -45.83
N SER A 275 -8.49 -14.28 -44.88
CA SER A 275 -8.73 -15.20 -43.76
C SER A 275 -7.60 -16.10 -43.22
N SER A 276 -7.36 -16.00 -41.91
CA SER A 276 -7.41 -17.17 -41.02
C SER A 276 -8.05 -16.78 -39.69
N SER A 277 -9.21 -17.34 -39.41
CA SER A 277 -10.05 -17.10 -38.24
C SER A 277 -10.04 -18.30 -37.31
N TYR A 278 -9.90 -18.06 -36.01
CA TYR A 278 -10.42 -18.93 -34.96
C TYR A 278 -11.29 -18.06 -34.04
N PRO A 279 -12.52 -18.49 -33.69
CA PRO A 279 -13.41 -17.71 -32.82
C PRO A 279 -13.16 -18.08 -31.36
N LEU A 280 -12.91 -17.09 -30.49
CA LEU A 280 -13.00 -17.27 -29.05
C LEU A 280 -14.29 -16.61 -28.56
N SER A 281 -15.15 -17.46 -28.03
CA SER A 281 -16.46 -17.20 -27.44
C SER A 281 -16.38 -16.18 -26.30
N ARG A 282 -17.19 -15.13 -26.44
CA ARG A 282 -17.40 -14.08 -25.46
C ARG A 282 -18.51 -14.51 -24.50
N MET A 283 -18.14 -15.03 -23.32
CA MET A 283 -19.09 -15.19 -22.22
C MET A 283 -19.26 -13.84 -21.51
N ASN A 284 -20.40 -13.20 -21.75
CA ASN A 284 -20.91 -12.12 -20.90
C ASN A 284 -21.52 -12.76 -19.65
N SER A 285 -20.92 -12.52 -18.48
CA SER A 285 -21.61 -12.63 -17.19
C SER A 285 -21.43 -11.30 -16.46
N SER A 286 -22.45 -10.47 -16.55
CA SER A 286 -22.57 -9.23 -15.78
C SER A 286 -23.52 -9.52 -14.62
N THR A 287 -22.99 -9.96 -13.48
CA THR A 287 -23.71 -9.93 -12.21
C THR A 287 -23.52 -8.53 -11.61
N THR A 288 -24.47 -7.66 -11.92
CA THR A 288 -24.67 -6.37 -11.25
C THR A 288 -25.10 -6.62 -9.81
N PHE A 289 -24.14 -6.57 -8.87
CA PHE A 289 -24.42 -6.49 -7.44
C PHE A 289 -24.66 -5.01 -7.09
N SER A 290 -25.92 -4.57 -7.11
CA SER A 290 -26.30 -3.25 -6.59
C SER A 290 -26.38 -3.31 -5.07
N MET A 291 -25.27 -3.04 -4.40
CA MET A 291 -25.26 -2.86 -2.95
C MET A 291 -25.69 -1.41 -2.64
N GLU A 292 -26.90 -1.29 -2.11
CA GLU A 292 -27.52 -0.04 -1.68
C GLU A 292 -26.68 0.64 -0.59
N ARG A 293 -26.15 1.82 -0.92
CA ARG A 293 -25.20 2.56 -0.10
C ARG A 293 -25.98 3.42 0.89
N LYS A 294 -26.15 2.98 2.14
CA LYS A 294 -26.53 3.87 3.24
C LYS A 294 -25.40 4.89 3.47
N SER A 295 -25.59 6.07 2.90
CA SER A 295 -24.79 7.27 3.15
C SER A 295 -24.96 7.69 4.61
N GLN A 296 -24.06 7.23 5.49
CA GLN A 296 -23.91 7.77 6.84
C GLN A 296 -23.02 9.02 6.78
N ASN A 297 -23.68 10.16 6.60
CA ASN A 297 -23.50 11.42 7.33
C ASN A 297 -22.08 11.74 7.86
N THR A 298 -21.17 12.13 6.96
CA THR A 298 -19.91 12.84 7.32
C THR A 298 -19.87 14.30 6.84
N ASP A 299 -20.98 14.83 6.32
CA ASP A 299 -21.06 16.21 5.79
C ASP A 299 -21.30 17.29 6.87
N SER A 300 -21.41 16.92 8.15
CA SER A 300 -21.66 17.88 9.23
C SER A 300 -20.41 18.61 9.73
N PHE A 301 -19.19 18.19 9.36
CA PHE A 301 -17.96 18.81 9.86
C PHE A 301 -17.59 20.12 9.15
N PHE A 302 -18.07 20.36 7.93
CA PHE A 302 -17.72 21.56 7.15
C PHE A 302 -18.74 22.71 7.24
N ARG A 303 -19.87 22.55 7.97
CA ARG A 303 -20.96 23.55 7.97
C ARG A 303 -21.09 24.43 9.22
N ASN A 304 -20.30 24.23 10.27
CA ASN A 304 -20.49 24.91 11.57
C ASN A 304 -19.52 26.08 11.88
N VAL A 305 -18.82 26.63 10.88
CA VAL A 305 -17.85 27.74 11.11
C VAL A 305 -18.46 29.13 10.89
N SER A 306 -19.75 29.28 10.57
CA SER A 306 -20.35 30.58 10.22
C SER A 306 -21.03 31.37 11.35
N ASN A 307 -21.08 30.90 12.60
CA ASN A 307 -21.74 31.64 13.70
C ASN A 307 -20.80 31.89 14.88
N VAL A 308 -19.85 32.81 14.73
CA VAL A 308 -19.17 33.43 15.86
C VAL A 308 -19.96 34.68 16.24
N GLN A 309 -20.81 34.55 17.27
CA GLN A 309 -21.46 35.67 17.93
C GLN A 309 -20.41 36.40 18.77
N VAL A 310 -20.03 37.61 18.35
CA VAL A 310 -19.14 38.49 19.12
C VAL A 310 -19.95 39.12 20.24
N VAL A 311 -19.80 38.60 21.46
CA VAL A 311 -20.26 39.25 22.68
C VAL A 311 -19.21 40.28 23.07
N THR A 312 -19.48 41.56 22.83
CA THR A 312 -18.68 42.69 23.34
C THR A 312 -19.03 42.93 24.80
N ASN A 313 -18.10 42.66 25.70
CA ASN A 313 -18.19 43.04 27.11
C ASN A 313 -17.03 43.98 27.41
N ASP A 314 -17.36 45.23 27.76
CA ASP A 314 -16.41 46.28 28.10
C ASP A 314 -15.63 45.91 29.37
N ASN A 315 -14.37 45.53 29.21
CA ASN A 315 -13.38 45.63 30.29
C ASN A 315 -11.96 45.73 29.71
N LYS A 316 -11.29 46.81 30.12
CA LYS A 316 -9.92 47.24 29.84
C LYS A 316 -8.91 46.10 29.80
N VAL A 317 -8.55 45.65 28.59
CA VAL A 317 -7.48 44.66 28.36
C VAL A 317 -6.13 45.37 28.31
N ILE A 318 -5.31 45.13 29.33
CA ILE A 318 -3.88 45.49 29.33
C ILE A 318 -3.17 44.49 28.42
N CYS A 319 -2.89 44.88 27.17
CA CYS A 319 -2.10 44.09 26.23
C CYS A 319 -0.62 44.11 26.62
N THR A 320 -0.21 43.19 27.51
CA THR A 320 1.22 42.92 27.73
C THR A 320 1.79 42.14 26.54
N SER A 321 2.55 42.83 25.69
CA SER A 321 3.18 42.37 24.44
C SER A 321 4.34 41.36 24.60
N LYS A 322 4.33 40.51 25.63
CA LYS A 322 5.50 39.72 26.05
C LYS A 322 5.72 38.37 25.36
N SER A 323 5.09 38.07 24.21
CA SER A 323 5.15 36.70 23.65
C SER A 323 5.15 36.58 22.11
N GLU A 324 5.91 37.41 21.37
CA GLU A 324 6.11 37.20 19.93
C GLU A 324 7.37 36.37 19.57
N ASN A 325 8.28 36.12 20.52
CA ASN A 325 9.57 35.47 20.23
C ASN A 325 9.55 33.92 20.17
N ASN A 326 8.45 33.27 20.56
CA ASN A 326 8.30 31.80 20.44
C ASN A 326 7.60 31.36 19.14
N LEU A 327 7.28 32.29 18.24
CA LEU A 327 6.41 32.03 17.08
C LEU A 327 7.14 31.45 15.85
N LEU A 328 8.48 31.39 15.85
CA LEU A 328 9.23 31.22 14.58
C LEU A 328 9.71 29.80 14.26
N SER A 329 9.62 28.85 15.18
CA SER A 329 9.71 27.43 14.83
C SER A 329 8.44 26.75 15.31
N MET A 330 7.50 26.57 14.40
CA MET A 330 6.30 25.83 14.74
C MET A 330 6.66 24.37 14.89
N LYS A 331 7.05 23.98 16.11
CA LYS A 331 7.25 22.59 16.45
C LYS A 331 5.89 21.92 16.31
N LEU A 332 5.79 20.97 15.37
CA LEU A 332 4.69 20.01 15.40
C LEU A 332 4.59 19.46 16.83
N PRO A 333 3.37 19.23 17.35
CA PRO A 333 3.20 18.51 18.60
C PRO A 333 4.11 17.28 18.63
N THR A 334 4.82 17.11 19.75
CA THR A 334 5.84 16.06 19.89
C THR A 334 5.30 14.68 19.50
N TYR A 335 4.04 14.38 19.85
CA TYR A 335 3.38 13.11 19.54
C TYR A 335 3.22 12.87 18.02
N GLU A 336 2.95 13.90 17.21
CA GLU A 336 2.78 13.75 15.76
C GLU A 336 4.11 13.52 15.07
N THR A 337 5.15 14.21 15.54
CA THR A 337 6.50 14.00 15.03
C THR A 337 6.99 12.58 15.33
N ILE A 338 6.70 12.07 16.53
CA ILE A 338 7.00 10.69 16.90
C ILE A 338 6.20 9.72 16.03
N ALA A 339 4.89 9.91 15.89
CA ALA A 339 4.03 9.05 15.08
C ALA A 339 4.48 9.01 13.62
N LEU A 340 4.80 10.16 13.02
CA LEU A 340 5.29 10.24 11.65
C LEU A 340 6.61 9.47 11.47
N LYS A 341 7.57 9.66 12.39
CA LYS A 341 8.84 8.91 12.37
C LYS A 341 8.61 7.41 12.52
N MET A 342 7.72 7.00 13.42
CA MET A 342 7.37 5.60 13.64
C MET A 342 6.73 4.97 12.40
N TYR A 343 5.71 5.60 11.80
CA TYR A 343 5.06 5.09 10.59
C TYR A 343 6.01 5.06 9.39
N THR A 344 6.85 6.09 9.23
CA THR A 344 7.90 6.12 8.19
C THR A 344 8.91 4.99 8.40
N PHE A 345 9.31 4.71 9.64
CA PHE A 345 10.19 3.58 9.95
C PHE A 345 9.52 2.23 9.63
N LEU A 346 8.29 2.00 10.09
CA LEU A 346 7.55 0.76 9.86
C LEU A 346 7.26 0.50 8.38
N THR A 347 7.19 1.54 7.56
CA THR A 347 7.05 1.45 6.10
C THR A 347 8.38 1.47 5.35
N SER A 348 9.52 1.56 6.05
CA SER A 348 10.83 1.59 5.42
C SER A 348 11.34 0.19 5.04
N THR A 349 12.21 0.13 4.04
CA THR A 349 12.95 -1.10 3.69
C THR A 349 13.85 -1.57 4.84
N LYS A 350 14.33 -0.66 5.70
CA LYS A 350 15.16 -0.99 6.85
C LYS A 350 14.40 -1.86 7.85
N PHE A 351 13.14 -1.52 8.14
CA PHE A 351 12.28 -2.30 9.00
C PHE A 351 11.99 -3.68 8.42
N VAL A 352 11.74 -3.77 7.10
CA VAL A 352 11.53 -5.05 6.41
C VAL A 352 12.74 -5.98 6.60
N ILE A 353 13.96 -5.48 6.31
CA ILE A 353 15.19 -6.27 6.48
C ILE A 353 15.36 -6.68 7.95
N LEU A 354 15.24 -5.74 8.88
CA LEU A 354 15.36 -6.00 10.31
C LEU A 354 14.39 -7.09 10.78
N PHE A 355 13.13 -7.04 10.33
CA PHE A 355 12.10 -7.99 10.72
C PHE A 355 12.38 -9.40 10.20
N TYR A 356 12.78 -9.54 8.93
CA TYR A 356 13.20 -10.83 8.37
C TYR A 356 14.43 -11.39 9.08
N THR A 357 15.44 -10.55 9.33
CA THR A 357 16.66 -10.97 10.04
C THR A 357 16.35 -11.40 11.48
N ALA A 358 15.52 -10.65 12.21
CA ALA A 358 15.11 -11.01 13.56
C ALA A 358 14.33 -12.34 13.58
N THR A 359 13.35 -12.49 12.67
CA THR A 359 12.59 -13.74 12.53
C THR A 359 13.51 -14.91 12.21
N PHE A 360 14.47 -14.70 11.30
CA PHE A 360 15.43 -15.73 10.94
C PHE A 360 16.27 -16.21 12.14
N PHE A 361 16.83 -15.28 12.92
CA PHE A 361 17.65 -15.66 14.08
C PHE A 361 16.83 -16.30 15.20
N ILE A 362 15.60 -15.84 15.45
CA ILE A 362 14.71 -16.44 16.45
C ILE A 362 14.44 -17.91 16.10
N HIS A 363 14.07 -18.19 14.85
CA HIS A 363 13.80 -19.55 14.39
C HIS A 363 15.06 -20.41 14.26
N LEU A 364 16.21 -19.80 13.92
CA LEU A 364 17.47 -20.53 13.93
C LEU A 364 17.84 -20.98 15.35
N VAL A 365 17.69 -20.12 16.36
CA VAL A 365 17.95 -20.48 17.77
C VAL A 365 16.97 -21.54 18.25
N LEU A 366 15.69 -21.42 17.90
CA LEU A 366 14.67 -22.41 18.23
C LEU A 366 15.01 -23.78 17.61
N TYR A 367 15.31 -23.81 16.32
CA TYR A 367 15.76 -25.00 15.60
C TYR A 367 16.99 -25.65 16.25
N LEU A 368 18.03 -24.87 16.54
CA LEU A 368 19.26 -25.39 17.15
C LEU A 368 19.01 -25.93 18.56
N THR A 369 18.12 -25.30 19.33
CA THR A 369 17.75 -25.75 20.67
C THR A 369 16.99 -27.08 20.60
N ILE A 370 15.96 -27.17 19.75
CA ILE A 370 15.18 -28.40 19.56
C ILE A 370 16.09 -29.52 19.05
N GLY A 371 16.94 -29.25 18.06
CA GLY A 371 17.90 -30.22 17.52
C GLY A 371 18.92 -30.70 18.54
N SER A 372 19.38 -29.82 19.44
CA SER A 372 20.32 -30.20 20.50
C SER A 372 19.67 -31.08 21.57
N ILE A 373 18.41 -30.78 21.93
CA ILE A 373 17.62 -31.59 22.85
C ILE A 373 17.37 -32.98 22.24
N ASP A 374 16.94 -33.04 20.99
CA ASP A 374 16.70 -34.29 20.25
C ASP A 374 17.97 -35.14 20.16
N TYR A 375 19.11 -34.53 19.81
CA TYR A 375 20.41 -35.21 19.79
C TYR A 375 20.84 -35.74 21.17
N TYR A 376 20.61 -34.97 22.24
CA TYR A 376 20.92 -35.39 23.61
C TYR A 376 20.06 -36.60 24.03
N TYR A 377 18.75 -36.58 23.73
CA TYR A 377 17.87 -37.70 24.01
C TYR A 377 18.28 -38.96 23.25
N TRP A 378 18.60 -38.82 21.96
CA TRP A 378 19.08 -39.90 21.10
C TRP A 378 20.34 -40.56 21.66
N THR A 379 21.40 -39.77 21.89
CA THR A 379 22.70 -40.28 22.37
C THR A 379 22.62 -40.93 23.75
N THR A 380 21.76 -40.41 24.64
CA THR A 380 21.56 -41.00 25.97
C THR A 380 20.92 -42.38 25.90
N HIS A 381 19.97 -42.61 24.96
CA HIS A 381 19.29 -43.90 24.80
C HIS A 381 20.14 -44.93 24.05
N GLU A 382 20.94 -44.49 23.06
CA GLU A 382 21.84 -45.39 22.33
C GLU A 382 22.84 -46.11 23.25
N SER A 383 23.28 -45.45 24.32
CA SER A 383 24.20 -46.04 25.30
C SER A 383 23.59 -47.17 26.16
N LYS A 384 22.25 -47.29 26.23
CA LYS A 384 21.53 -48.25 27.08
C LYS A 384 20.82 -49.32 26.24
N GLN A 385 21.59 -49.97 25.38
CA GLN A 385 21.19 -50.97 24.39
C GLN A 385 20.61 -52.29 24.99
N ASP A 386 19.79 -52.20 26.04
CA ASP A 386 18.95 -53.28 26.49
C ASP A 386 17.68 -53.32 25.62
N GLN A 387 17.42 -54.49 25.05
CA GLN A 387 16.40 -54.77 24.03
C GLN A 387 14.95 -54.45 24.46
N ALA A 388 14.73 -54.24 25.76
CA ALA A 388 13.46 -53.79 26.32
C ALA A 388 13.24 -52.26 26.22
N SER A 389 14.23 -51.46 25.81
CA SER A 389 14.11 -49.99 25.73
C SER A 389 13.62 -49.47 24.36
N ILE A 390 13.40 -50.36 23.38
CA ILE A 390 12.94 -49.98 22.03
C ILE A 390 11.55 -49.31 22.07
N GLU A 391 10.68 -49.69 23.02
CA GLU A 391 9.38 -49.02 23.21
C GLU A 391 9.51 -47.58 23.75
N ASN A 392 10.62 -47.21 24.41
CA ASN A 392 10.83 -45.84 24.89
C ASN A 392 11.47 -44.91 23.86
N ILE A 393 11.93 -45.43 22.71
CA ILE A 393 12.45 -44.64 21.58
C ILE A 393 11.32 -43.83 20.92
N HIS A 394 10.05 -44.15 21.22
CA HIS A 394 8.86 -43.38 20.80
C HIS A 394 8.82 -41.91 21.27
N ASN A 395 9.75 -41.46 22.12
CA ASN A 395 9.84 -40.07 22.57
C ASN A 395 10.86 -39.21 21.81
N ALA A 396 11.56 -39.76 20.80
CA ALA A 396 12.42 -38.97 19.92
C ALA A 396 11.58 -38.06 18.99
N TRP A 397 12.08 -36.88 18.65
CA TRP A 397 11.31 -35.93 17.83
C TRP A 397 11.31 -36.32 16.35
N VAL A 398 12.34 -37.05 15.92
CA VAL A 398 12.50 -37.53 14.55
C VAL A 398 12.47 -39.05 14.52
N LEU A 399 11.72 -39.61 13.57
CA LEU A 399 11.64 -41.06 13.40
C LEU A 399 12.97 -41.62 12.86
N ASP A 400 13.48 -42.68 13.49
CA ASP A 400 14.68 -43.44 13.10
C ASP A 400 15.99 -42.63 13.02
N SER A 401 16.01 -41.40 13.56
CA SER A 401 17.19 -40.54 13.54
C SER A 401 17.08 -39.38 14.52
N PHE A 402 18.02 -38.44 14.43
CA PHE A 402 17.96 -37.14 15.08
C PHE A 402 17.97 -36.02 14.04
N ILE A 403 17.54 -34.82 14.41
CA ILE A 403 17.42 -33.65 13.50
C ILE A 403 18.71 -33.39 12.70
N PHE A 404 19.88 -33.50 13.33
CA PHE A 404 21.17 -33.25 12.68
C PHE A 404 21.74 -34.44 11.89
N SER A 405 20.93 -35.47 11.63
CA SER A 405 21.37 -36.63 10.86
C SER A 405 21.68 -36.28 9.41
N THR A 406 22.74 -36.89 8.87
CA THR A 406 23.12 -36.81 7.46
C THR A 406 22.30 -37.76 6.58
N SER A 407 21.60 -38.73 7.17
CA SER A 407 20.68 -39.60 6.44
C SER A 407 19.29 -39.00 6.31
N GLY A 408 18.48 -39.62 5.46
CA GLY A 408 17.04 -39.35 5.39
C GLY A 408 16.33 -39.56 6.72
N CYS A 409 15.23 -38.82 6.90
CA CYS A 409 14.34 -38.97 8.03
C CYS A 409 12.86 -38.83 7.64
N GLY A 410 12.02 -39.52 8.40
CA GLY A 410 10.57 -39.36 8.39
C GLY A 410 10.13 -38.18 9.24
N SER A 411 8.94 -37.65 8.96
CA SER A 411 8.27 -36.75 9.88
C SER A 411 7.46 -37.59 10.85
N ASP A 412 7.73 -37.46 12.14
CA ASP A 412 6.90 -38.04 13.19
C ASP A 412 5.78 -37.07 13.62
N THR A 413 4.84 -37.58 14.42
CA THR A 413 3.71 -36.86 15.02
C THR A 413 4.15 -35.65 15.87
N TYR A 414 5.28 -35.72 16.59
CA TYR A 414 5.79 -34.58 17.35
C TYR A 414 6.19 -33.39 16.47
N ASN A 415 6.87 -33.63 15.35
CA ASN A 415 7.20 -32.57 14.38
C ASN A 415 5.94 -31.95 13.79
N LEU A 416 4.91 -32.77 13.53
CA LEU A 416 3.62 -32.29 13.08
C LEU A 416 2.95 -31.39 14.13
N TYR A 417 2.96 -31.76 15.42
CA TYR A 417 2.40 -30.93 16.48
C TYR A 417 3.16 -29.61 16.66
N LEU A 418 4.48 -29.63 16.60
CA LEU A 418 5.30 -28.41 16.62
C LEU A 418 4.92 -27.48 15.46
N PHE A 419 4.83 -28.02 14.25
CA PHE A 419 4.45 -27.26 13.07
C PHE A 419 3.04 -26.69 13.17
N ILE A 420 2.06 -27.46 13.67
CA ILE A 420 0.70 -26.97 13.92
C ILE A 420 0.74 -25.82 14.93
N ALA A 421 1.50 -25.95 16.02
CA ALA A 421 1.63 -24.89 17.01
C ALA A 421 2.22 -23.60 16.41
N GLU A 422 3.27 -23.71 15.58
CA GLU A 422 3.85 -22.58 14.85
C GLU A 422 2.84 -21.94 13.89
N VAL A 423 2.12 -22.74 13.12
CA VAL A 423 1.07 -22.27 12.20
C VAL A 423 -0.02 -21.53 12.97
N VAL A 424 -0.46 -22.03 14.13
CA VAL A 424 -1.47 -21.37 14.96
C VAL A 424 -0.97 -20.02 15.48
N VAL A 425 0.27 -19.94 15.98
CA VAL A 425 0.87 -18.68 16.44
C VAL A 425 0.92 -17.64 15.32
N TYR A 426 1.38 -18.05 14.13
CA TYR A 426 1.45 -17.15 12.98
C TYR A 426 0.08 -16.82 12.40
N LEU A 427 -0.90 -17.73 12.46
CA LEU A 427 -2.27 -17.47 12.07
C LEU A 427 -2.91 -16.39 12.95
N ILE A 428 -2.73 -16.47 14.27
CA ILE A 428 -3.19 -15.44 15.22
C ILE A 428 -2.56 -14.10 14.86
N LEU A 429 -1.25 -14.08 14.60
CA LEU A 429 -0.55 -12.86 14.18
C LEU A 429 -1.13 -12.30 12.88
N VAL A 430 -1.30 -13.12 11.84
CA VAL A 430 -1.86 -12.71 10.54
C VAL A 430 -3.29 -12.19 10.69
N LEU A 431 -4.14 -12.86 11.46
CA LEU A 431 -5.52 -12.44 11.71
C LEU A 431 -5.56 -11.09 12.45
N SER A 432 -4.71 -10.90 13.47
CA SER A 432 -4.65 -9.66 14.23
C SER A 432 -4.29 -8.45 13.34
N VAL A 433 -3.28 -8.58 12.49
CA VAL A 433 -2.87 -7.50 11.59
C VAL A 433 -3.86 -7.31 10.43
N SER A 434 -4.51 -8.39 9.96
CA SER A 434 -5.51 -8.32 8.90
C SER A 434 -6.77 -7.60 9.37
N THR A 435 -7.24 -7.90 10.59
CA THR A 435 -8.34 -7.16 11.23
C THR A 435 -8.02 -5.67 11.32
N PHE A 436 -6.77 -5.30 11.65
CA PHE A 436 -6.35 -3.90 11.67
C PHE A 436 -6.46 -3.21 10.30
N VAL A 437 -6.12 -3.92 9.20
CA VAL A 437 -6.24 -3.38 7.84
C VAL A 437 -7.68 -3.12 7.42
N LEU A 438 -8.67 -3.85 7.96
CA LEU A 438 -10.09 -3.60 7.68
C LEU A 438 -10.51 -2.19 8.11
N PHE A 439 -9.93 -1.65 9.19
CA PHE A 439 -10.24 -0.29 9.69
C PHE A 439 -9.56 0.84 8.92
N VAL A 440 -8.58 0.55 8.07
CA VAL A 440 -7.93 1.55 7.23
C VAL A 440 -8.93 2.05 6.16
N LYS A 441 -8.84 3.30 5.69
CA LYS A 441 -9.69 3.76 4.58
C LYS A 441 -9.45 2.90 3.31
N ARG A 442 -10.45 2.81 2.43
CA ARG A 442 -10.33 2.09 1.16
C ARG A 442 -9.23 2.72 0.30
N ASP A 443 -8.32 1.90 -0.21
CA ASP A 443 -7.21 2.36 -1.03
C ASP A 443 -7.55 2.31 -2.54
N VAL A 444 -6.97 3.23 -3.31
CA VAL A 444 -7.19 3.29 -4.78
C VAL A 444 -6.44 2.17 -5.51
N TRP A 445 -5.31 1.74 -4.94
CA TRP A 445 -4.39 0.77 -5.55
C TRP A 445 -4.81 -0.70 -5.40
N LYS A 446 -5.97 -0.95 -4.79
CA LYS A 446 -6.51 -2.29 -4.48
C LYS A 446 -5.52 -3.18 -3.69
N LEU A 447 -4.59 -2.60 -2.94
CA LEU A 447 -3.63 -3.30 -2.07
C LEU A 447 -4.36 -4.12 -1.00
N LYS A 448 -5.49 -3.62 -0.47
CA LYS A 448 -6.32 -4.40 0.46
C LYS A 448 -6.86 -5.68 -0.17
N MET A 449 -7.31 -5.59 -1.42
CA MET A 449 -7.80 -6.75 -2.16
C MET A 449 -6.66 -7.73 -2.46
N GLU A 450 -5.45 -7.23 -2.75
CA GLU A 450 -4.25 -8.06 -2.92
C GLU A 450 -3.94 -8.85 -1.64
N VAL A 451 -3.87 -8.18 -0.49
CA VAL A 451 -3.62 -8.81 0.82
C VAL A 451 -4.72 -9.82 1.17
N PHE A 452 -5.98 -9.46 0.95
CA PHE A 452 -7.11 -10.36 1.19
C PHE A 452 -7.09 -11.59 0.28
N ALA A 453 -6.77 -11.43 -1.00
CA ALA A 453 -6.64 -12.54 -1.95
C ALA A 453 -5.51 -13.50 -1.56
N ILE A 454 -4.37 -12.96 -1.10
CA ILE A 454 -3.26 -13.77 -0.59
C ILE A 454 -3.69 -14.53 0.67
N PHE A 455 -4.34 -13.87 1.63
CA PHE A 455 -4.85 -14.50 2.84
C PHE A 455 -5.84 -15.62 2.52
N LEU A 456 -6.82 -15.37 1.63
CA LEU A 456 -7.81 -16.35 1.22
C LEU A 456 -7.17 -17.56 0.51
N ASN A 457 -6.19 -17.31 -0.37
CA ASN A 457 -5.41 -18.35 -1.02
C ASN A 457 -4.72 -19.27 -0.01
N TRP A 458 -4.02 -18.70 0.97
CA TRP A 458 -3.35 -19.46 2.02
C TRP A 458 -4.33 -20.19 2.93
N ALA A 459 -5.47 -19.59 3.27
CA ALA A 459 -6.49 -20.24 4.09
C ALA A 459 -7.08 -21.47 3.37
N ILE A 460 -7.48 -21.33 2.10
CA ILE A 460 -8.07 -22.43 1.32
C ILE A 460 -7.06 -23.56 1.11
N LEU A 461 -5.87 -23.24 0.59
CA LEU A 461 -4.87 -24.27 0.29
C LEU A 461 -4.22 -24.87 1.55
N GLY A 462 -4.10 -24.08 2.62
CA GLY A 462 -3.69 -24.56 3.93
C GLY A 462 -4.71 -25.53 4.53
N LEU A 463 -6.01 -25.24 4.44
CA LEU A 463 -7.05 -26.18 4.88
C LEU A 463 -7.05 -27.48 4.07
N ILE A 464 -6.88 -27.40 2.75
CA ILE A 464 -6.75 -28.58 1.89
C ILE A 464 -5.51 -29.40 2.26
N TYR A 465 -4.39 -28.74 2.57
CA TYR A 465 -3.17 -29.39 3.08
C TYR A 465 -3.43 -30.06 4.44
N CYS A 466 -4.13 -29.41 5.37
CA CYS A 466 -4.40 -29.97 6.68
C CYS A 466 -5.40 -31.14 6.68
N ALA A 467 -6.30 -31.25 5.69
CA ALA A 467 -7.34 -32.29 5.70
C ALA A 467 -6.77 -33.73 5.70
N PRO A 468 -5.80 -34.11 4.84
CA PRO A 468 -5.15 -35.41 4.91
C PRO A 468 -4.39 -35.66 6.23
N LEU A 469 -3.88 -34.62 6.90
CA LEU A 469 -3.14 -34.76 8.16
C LEU A 469 -4.02 -35.30 9.30
N LEU A 470 -5.34 -35.14 9.20
CA LEU A 470 -6.29 -35.73 10.17
C LEU A 470 -6.39 -37.25 10.06
N LEU A 471 -5.91 -37.83 8.94
CA LEU A 471 -5.99 -39.25 8.63
C LEU A 471 -4.57 -39.77 8.32
N SER A 472 -3.82 -40.15 9.36
CA SER A 472 -2.42 -40.58 9.25
C SER A 472 -2.18 -41.62 8.16
N GLU A 473 -3.05 -42.63 8.05
CA GLU A 473 -2.91 -43.71 7.06
C GLU A 473 -3.18 -43.23 5.63
N VAL A 474 -4.19 -42.37 5.45
CA VAL A 474 -4.46 -41.74 4.15
C VAL A 474 -3.32 -40.82 3.75
N SER A 475 -2.75 -40.07 4.69
CA SER A 475 -1.64 -39.17 4.42
C SER A 475 -0.41 -39.93 3.90
N LYS A 476 -0.02 -41.06 4.53
CA LYS A 476 1.10 -41.89 4.07
C LYS A 476 0.86 -42.44 2.66
N LEU A 477 -0.36 -42.92 2.39
CA LEU A 477 -0.71 -43.49 1.09
C LEU A 477 -0.78 -42.43 -0.01
N VAL A 478 -1.40 -41.28 0.27
CA VAL A 478 -1.50 -40.17 -0.67
C VAL A 478 -0.10 -39.62 -0.96
N ASP A 479 0.71 -39.36 0.06
CA ASP A 479 2.05 -38.79 -0.10
C ASP A 479 2.99 -39.66 -0.95
N TYR A 480 2.78 -40.98 -0.92
CA TYR A 480 3.51 -41.92 -1.79
C TYR A 480 3.22 -41.69 -3.28
N TYR A 481 1.95 -41.53 -3.67
CA TYR A 481 1.55 -41.35 -5.08
C TYR A 481 1.56 -39.88 -5.55
N PHE A 482 1.13 -38.99 -4.66
CA PHE A 482 0.92 -37.57 -4.90
C PHE A 482 1.49 -36.78 -3.70
N PRO A 483 2.57 -36.01 -3.90
CA PRO A 483 3.19 -35.28 -2.80
C PRO A 483 2.23 -34.19 -2.32
N TRP A 484 1.46 -34.46 -1.27
CA TRP A 484 0.36 -33.59 -0.83
C TRP A 484 0.84 -32.19 -0.39
N ALA A 485 2.13 -32.05 -0.05
CA ALA A 485 2.80 -30.75 0.09
C ALA A 485 2.70 -29.85 -1.16
N PHE A 486 2.33 -30.41 -2.31
CA PHE A 486 1.94 -29.74 -3.54
C PHE A 486 1.02 -28.54 -3.29
N PHE A 487 0.02 -28.65 -2.39
CA PHE A 487 -0.93 -27.56 -2.14
C PHE A 487 -0.27 -26.34 -1.49
N MET A 488 0.70 -26.54 -0.60
CA MET A 488 1.47 -25.44 0.00
C MET A 488 2.36 -24.76 -1.02
N PHE A 489 2.93 -25.54 -1.94
CA PHE A 489 3.73 -24.99 -3.03
C PHE A 489 2.87 -24.24 -4.04
N LEU A 490 1.69 -24.75 -4.36
CA LEU A 490 0.70 -24.06 -5.19
C LEU A 490 0.30 -22.73 -4.54
N ALA A 491 0.13 -22.71 -3.21
CA ALA A 491 -0.15 -21.48 -2.47
C ALA A 491 0.99 -20.46 -2.63
N GLY A 492 2.25 -20.89 -2.49
CA GLY A 492 3.42 -20.04 -2.72
C GLY A 492 3.57 -19.53 -4.16
N MET A 493 3.17 -20.33 -5.16
CA MET A 493 3.12 -19.91 -6.56
C MET A 493 2.03 -18.86 -6.81
N ILE A 494 0.82 -19.09 -6.31
CA ILE A 494 -0.29 -18.14 -6.45
C ILE A 494 0.03 -16.84 -5.71
N ASP A 495 0.64 -16.91 -4.52
CA ASP A 495 1.12 -15.73 -3.78
C ASP A 495 2.13 -14.94 -4.63
N THR A 496 3.15 -15.59 -5.19
CA THR A 496 4.14 -14.92 -6.07
C THR A 496 3.47 -14.28 -7.27
N PHE A 497 2.50 -14.96 -7.87
CA PHE A 497 1.73 -14.45 -9.00
C PHE A 497 0.93 -13.19 -8.62
N ILE A 498 0.15 -13.25 -7.53
CA ILE A 498 -0.69 -12.15 -7.07
C ILE A 498 0.15 -10.96 -6.62
N SER A 499 1.24 -11.21 -5.89
CA SER A 499 2.02 -10.17 -5.23
C SER A 499 3.10 -9.55 -6.09
N VAL A 500 3.61 -10.25 -7.11
CA VAL A 500 4.68 -9.75 -7.98
C VAL A 500 4.25 -9.69 -9.44
N THR A 501 3.74 -10.79 -10.00
CA THR A 501 3.42 -10.83 -11.44
C THR A 501 2.28 -9.86 -11.80
N ILE A 502 1.17 -9.86 -11.06
CA ILE A 502 0.03 -8.96 -11.32
C ILE A 502 0.45 -7.47 -11.26
N PRO A 503 1.11 -6.98 -10.19
CA PRO A 503 1.52 -5.58 -10.12
C PRO A 503 2.62 -5.17 -11.09
N VAL A 504 3.49 -6.09 -11.49
CA VAL A 504 4.57 -5.79 -12.42
C VAL A 504 4.04 -5.66 -13.85
N PHE A 505 3.19 -6.59 -14.29
CA PHE A 505 2.80 -6.69 -15.71
C PHE A 505 1.41 -6.12 -16.03
N PHE A 506 0.43 -6.27 -15.14
CA PHE A 506 -0.96 -5.95 -15.45
C PHE A 506 -1.36 -4.55 -14.99
N LEU A 507 -1.06 -4.19 -13.73
CA LEU A 507 -1.45 -2.88 -13.16
C LEU A 507 -0.73 -1.68 -13.77
N GLN A 508 0.24 -1.89 -14.67
CA GLN A 508 0.96 -0.82 -15.35
C GLN A 508 0.67 -0.71 -16.84
N ARG A 509 -0.03 -1.68 -17.43
CA ARG A 509 -0.24 -1.70 -18.88
C ARG A 509 -1.33 -0.72 -19.32
N GLU A 510 -2.24 -0.35 -18.43
CA GLU A 510 -3.39 0.51 -18.76
C GLU A 510 -3.00 1.89 -19.32
N ASN A 511 -1.92 2.53 -18.87
CA ASN A 511 -1.63 3.90 -19.28
C ASN A 511 -1.05 4.05 -20.70
N LYS A 512 -0.66 2.96 -21.38
CA LYS A 512 -0.02 3.07 -22.72
C LYS A 512 -0.98 3.10 -23.89
N SER A 513 -2.21 2.59 -23.78
CA SER A 513 -3.07 2.47 -24.97
C SER A 513 -3.87 3.73 -25.30
N SER A 514 -3.98 4.69 -24.38
CA SER A 514 -4.80 5.90 -24.61
C SER A 514 -4.05 7.07 -25.24
N HIS A 515 -2.71 7.09 -25.26
CA HIS A 515 -1.94 8.20 -25.88
C HIS A 515 -1.42 7.90 -27.29
N GLY A 516 -1.50 6.65 -27.77
CA GLY A 516 -0.87 6.24 -29.03
C GLY A 516 -1.74 6.33 -30.29
N LYS A 517 -2.99 6.78 -30.19
CA LYS A 517 -3.92 6.84 -31.35
C LYS A 517 -4.40 8.23 -31.74
N ALA A 518 -3.98 9.27 -31.03
CA ALA A 518 -4.22 10.65 -31.45
C ALA A 518 -3.18 11.03 -32.54
N THR A 519 -3.56 10.75 -33.79
CA THR A 519 -3.29 11.62 -34.95
C THR A 519 -1.83 11.74 -35.39
N THR A 520 -1.30 10.67 -35.99
CA THR A 520 -0.34 10.78 -37.10
C THR A 520 -0.93 11.70 -38.17
N HIS A 521 -0.53 12.97 -38.22
CA HIS A 521 -0.33 13.71 -39.48
C HIS A 521 0.27 15.12 -39.38
N THR A 522 0.63 15.62 -38.19
CA THR A 522 1.26 16.95 -38.08
C THR A 522 2.77 16.85 -37.90
N THR A 523 3.47 17.53 -38.80
CA THR A 523 4.91 17.58 -39.02
C THR A 523 5.71 17.78 -37.72
N PRO A 524 6.84 17.05 -37.53
CA PRO A 524 7.67 17.14 -36.34
C PRO A 524 8.55 18.39 -36.41
N THR A 525 7.98 19.57 -36.16
CA THR A 525 8.78 20.77 -35.87
C THR A 525 8.98 20.85 -34.37
N GLY A 526 10.22 20.59 -33.95
CA GLY A 526 10.62 20.33 -32.58
C GLY A 526 10.23 21.42 -31.59
N ASN A 527 9.40 21.03 -30.64
CA ASN A 527 9.40 21.43 -29.23
C ASN A 527 8.35 20.54 -28.56
N ALA A 528 8.79 19.46 -27.90
CA ALA A 528 7.91 18.60 -27.13
C ALA A 528 7.47 19.34 -25.85
N GLU A 529 6.58 20.32 -26.01
CA GLU A 529 5.89 20.93 -24.89
C GLU A 529 5.02 19.86 -24.24
N ILE A 530 5.18 19.72 -22.91
CA ILE A 530 4.27 18.94 -22.07
C ILE A 530 2.83 19.34 -22.45
N PRO A 531 1.88 18.41 -22.58
CA PRO A 531 0.51 18.74 -22.94
C PRO A 531 -0.06 19.71 -21.89
N THR A 532 0.01 21.00 -22.20
CA THR A 532 -0.42 22.13 -21.37
C THR A 532 -1.89 22.01 -20.96
N SER A 533 -2.67 21.21 -21.70
CA SER A 533 -4.05 20.86 -21.35
C SER A 533 -4.15 20.14 -19.99
N ALA A 534 -3.30 19.14 -19.72
CA ALA A 534 -3.44 18.32 -18.52
C ALA A 534 -3.09 19.10 -17.24
N THR A 535 -2.03 19.91 -17.28
CA THR A 535 -1.66 20.79 -16.15
C THR A 535 -2.73 21.83 -15.89
N ASN A 536 -3.33 22.40 -16.94
CA ASN A 536 -4.46 23.33 -16.81
C ASN A 536 -5.69 22.68 -16.18
N GLU A 537 -6.01 21.43 -16.54
CA GLU A 537 -7.11 20.67 -15.93
C GLU A 537 -6.86 20.36 -14.46
N ILE A 538 -5.63 19.97 -14.10
CA ILE A 538 -5.21 19.75 -12.71
C ILE A 538 -5.37 21.04 -11.90
N ALA A 539 -4.88 22.17 -12.42
CA ALA A 539 -5.02 23.47 -11.77
C ALA A 539 -6.51 23.82 -11.56
N ARG A 540 -7.39 23.58 -12.54
CA ARG A 540 -8.85 23.77 -12.39
C ARG A 540 -9.44 22.90 -11.27
N CYS A 541 -9.04 21.63 -11.18
CA CYS A 541 -9.48 20.74 -10.11
C CYS A 541 -9.03 21.23 -8.72
N LEU A 542 -7.79 21.71 -8.62
CA LEU A 542 -7.21 22.20 -7.36
C LEU A 542 -7.78 23.55 -6.92
N GLN A 543 -8.23 24.38 -7.86
CA GLN A 543 -8.82 25.69 -7.57
C GLN A 543 -10.33 25.61 -7.28
N HIS A 544 -11.02 24.55 -7.72
CA HIS A 544 -12.46 24.42 -7.54
C HIS A 544 -12.83 23.95 -6.12
N PRO A 545 -13.70 24.68 -5.39
CA PRO A 545 -13.94 24.45 -3.96
C PRO A 545 -14.59 23.10 -3.64
N GLU A 546 -15.45 22.57 -4.52
CA GLU A 546 -16.10 21.27 -4.32
C GLU A 546 -15.23 20.08 -4.78
N ILE A 547 -14.35 20.30 -5.77
CA ILE A 547 -13.53 19.23 -6.36
C ILE A 547 -12.23 19.06 -5.59
N TYR A 548 -11.67 20.15 -5.05
CA TYR A 548 -10.48 20.12 -4.21
C TYR A 548 -10.56 19.11 -3.06
N PRO A 549 -11.58 19.10 -2.17
CA PRO A 549 -11.65 18.13 -1.07
C PRO A 549 -11.81 16.69 -1.58
N LEU A 550 -12.50 16.50 -2.71
CA LEU A 550 -12.64 15.20 -3.36
C LEU A 550 -11.30 14.69 -3.90
N PHE A 551 -10.53 15.58 -4.56
CA PHE A 551 -9.22 15.27 -5.11
C PHE A 551 -8.19 15.05 -4.00
N LEU A 552 -8.24 15.83 -2.92
CA LEU A 552 -7.41 15.63 -1.73
C LEU A 552 -7.71 14.30 -1.04
N SER A 553 -8.98 13.95 -0.87
CA SER A 553 -9.41 12.65 -0.34
C SER A 553 -8.94 11.50 -1.24
N PHE A 554 -8.96 11.70 -2.56
CA PHE A 554 -8.40 10.73 -3.50
C PHE A 554 -6.87 10.60 -3.39
N GLY A 555 -6.16 11.72 -3.24
CA GLY A 555 -4.71 11.76 -3.00
C GLY A 555 -4.32 11.08 -1.68
N GLU A 556 -5.10 11.27 -0.62
CA GLU A 556 -4.97 10.55 0.65
C GLU A 556 -5.06 9.03 0.45
N ARG A 557 -6.11 8.56 -0.25
CA ARG A 557 -6.32 7.13 -0.57
C ARG A 557 -5.29 6.54 -1.54
N SER A 558 -4.58 7.41 -2.26
CA SER A 558 -3.53 7.05 -3.22
C SER A 558 -2.12 7.16 -2.63
N TYR A 559 -2.01 7.54 -1.35
CA TYR A 559 -0.75 7.72 -0.62
C TYR A 559 0.14 8.86 -1.18
N ALA A 560 -0.46 9.89 -1.75
CA ALA A 560 0.22 11.06 -2.34
C ALA A 560 -0.51 12.41 -2.09
N PRO A 561 -0.85 12.76 -0.84
CA PRO A 561 -1.51 14.04 -0.55
C PRO A 561 -0.57 15.26 -0.60
N GLU A 562 0.75 15.06 -0.46
CA GLU A 562 1.73 16.15 -0.33
C GLU A 562 1.71 17.15 -1.50
N ASP A 563 1.66 16.70 -2.75
CA ASP A 563 1.69 17.60 -3.92
C ASP A 563 0.41 18.47 -4.00
N ILE A 564 -0.75 17.92 -3.61
CA ILE A 564 -2.04 18.66 -3.54
C ILE A 564 -1.99 19.75 -2.46
N LEU A 565 -1.44 19.41 -1.29
CA LEU A 565 -1.33 20.33 -0.16
C LEU A 565 -0.28 21.43 -0.42
N CYS A 566 0.84 21.06 -1.04
CA CYS A 566 1.88 21.99 -1.47
C CYS A 566 1.33 23.02 -2.47
N TYR A 567 0.61 22.56 -3.50
CA TYR A 567 -0.02 23.43 -4.48
C TYR A 567 -0.89 24.50 -3.82
N ASN A 568 -1.78 24.08 -2.90
CA ASN A 568 -2.67 25.01 -2.23
C ASN A 568 -1.89 26.03 -1.37
N LEU A 569 -0.82 25.60 -0.71
CA LEU A 569 0.05 26.49 0.06
C LEU A 569 0.76 27.53 -0.85
N ILE A 570 1.16 27.15 -2.06
CA ILE A 570 1.72 28.09 -3.06
C ILE A 570 0.66 29.10 -3.51
N GLU A 571 -0.57 28.66 -3.75
CA GLU A 571 -1.67 29.57 -4.09
C GLU A 571 -1.98 30.55 -2.95
N GLN A 572 -1.90 30.11 -1.69
CA GLN A 572 -2.01 31.01 -0.54
C GLN A 572 -0.85 32.00 -0.46
N PHE A 573 0.38 31.56 -0.77
CA PHE A 573 1.52 32.46 -0.83
C PHE A 573 1.26 33.62 -1.80
N LYS A 574 0.77 33.31 -3.01
CA LYS A 574 0.52 34.32 -4.05
C LYS A 574 -0.48 35.37 -3.57
N LYS A 575 -1.51 34.94 -2.84
CA LYS A 575 -2.58 35.79 -2.30
C LYS A 575 -2.21 36.52 -0.99
N SER A 576 -1.09 36.16 -0.36
CA SER A 576 -0.69 36.67 0.96
C SER A 576 0.12 37.97 0.90
N SER A 577 0.07 38.75 1.98
CA SER A 577 0.91 39.94 2.18
C SER A 577 2.40 39.57 2.33
N GLN A 578 3.31 40.51 2.10
CA GLN A 578 4.76 40.27 2.15
C GLN A 578 5.25 39.69 3.50
N ARG A 579 4.65 40.12 4.62
CA ARG A 579 4.95 39.57 5.96
C ARG A 579 4.57 38.10 6.07
N ASN A 580 3.41 37.72 5.55
CA ASN A 580 2.92 36.33 5.57
C ASN A 580 3.67 35.46 4.56
N ARG A 581 4.07 36.01 3.40
CA ARG A 581 4.90 35.33 2.40
C ARG A 581 6.20 34.80 2.99
N LYS A 582 6.91 35.58 3.81
CA LYS A 582 8.13 35.10 4.51
C LYS A 582 7.83 33.87 5.39
N LYS A 583 6.73 33.88 6.14
CA LYS A 583 6.31 32.75 6.99
C LYS A 583 5.97 31.52 6.16
N ILE A 584 5.19 31.70 5.09
CA ILE A 584 4.79 30.60 4.21
C ILE A 584 6.00 29.95 3.55
N ILE A 585 7.03 30.69 3.14
CA ILE A 585 8.27 30.10 2.60
C ILE A 585 8.97 29.24 3.63
N CYS A 586 9.13 29.72 4.86
CA CYS A 586 9.75 28.93 5.92
C CYS A 586 8.97 27.62 6.13
N THR A 587 7.63 27.69 6.20
CA THR A 587 6.78 26.49 6.28
C THR A 587 6.95 25.59 5.06
N LEU A 588 6.98 26.14 3.86
CA LEU A 588 7.12 25.38 2.62
C LEU A 588 8.44 24.60 2.61
N CYS A 589 9.54 25.25 2.98
CA CYS A 589 10.84 24.61 3.10
C CYS A 589 10.86 23.51 4.17
N ASP A 590 10.39 23.81 5.39
CA ASP A 590 10.45 22.89 6.53
C ASP A 590 9.45 21.72 6.42
N THR A 591 8.34 21.92 5.70
CA THR A 591 7.23 20.95 5.61
C THR A 591 7.32 20.09 4.35
N TYR A 592 7.82 20.63 3.23
CA TYR A 592 7.76 19.98 1.92
C TYR A 592 9.12 19.75 1.26
N LEU A 593 10.07 20.68 1.41
CA LEU A 593 11.32 20.62 0.62
C LEU A 593 12.49 19.96 1.35
N LYS A 594 12.55 20.09 2.68
CA LYS A 594 13.65 19.57 3.46
C LYS A 594 13.67 18.04 3.46
N TYR A 595 14.87 17.46 3.49
CA TYR A 595 15.02 16.02 3.67
C TYR A 595 14.36 15.56 4.98
N ALA A 596 13.55 14.50 4.92
CA ALA A 596 12.75 13.99 6.03
C ALA A 596 11.70 14.99 6.56
N ALA A 597 11.29 15.97 5.75
CA ALA A 597 10.15 16.82 6.04
C ALA A 597 8.86 15.98 6.13
N PRO A 598 7.87 16.41 6.94
CA PRO A 598 6.65 15.64 7.18
C PRO A 598 5.82 15.37 5.92
N LEU A 599 5.81 16.32 4.98
CA LEU A 599 5.16 16.24 3.69
C LEU A 599 6.19 16.35 2.57
N GLN A 600 7.36 15.71 2.76
CA GLN A 600 8.44 15.74 1.79
C GLN A 600 7.93 15.40 0.38
N LEU A 601 8.12 16.31 -0.56
CA LEU A 601 7.75 16.12 -1.96
C LEU A 601 8.71 15.12 -2.62
N ASN A 602 8.18 14.37 -3.58
CA ASN A 602 9.00 13.48 -4.40
C ASN A 602 9.72 14.28 -5.50
N LEU A 603 10.79 14.95 -5.11
CA LEU A 603 11.63 15.77 -5.99
C LEU A 603 12.86 15.00 -6.42
N SER A 604 13.25 15.16 -7.69
CA SER A 604 14.54 14.66 -8.16
C SER A 604 15.69 15.46 -7.53
N ASN A 605 16.90 14.89 -7.48
CA ASN A 605 18.06 15.62 -6.97
C ASN A 605 18.34 16.90 -7.76
N GLN A 606 18.05 16.89 -9.06
CA GLN A 606 18.18 18.07 -9.92
C GLN A 606 17.14 19.15 -9.59
N ASP A 607 15.90 18.73 -9.36
CA ASP A 607 14.86 19.64 -8.90
C ASP A 607 15.29 20.24 -7.56
N LEU A 608 15.84 19.44 -6.63
CA LEU A 608 16.35 19.92 -5.35
C LEU A 608 17.50 20.93 -5.50
N GLU A 609 18.43 20.71 -6.44
CA GLU A 609 19.52 21.64 -6.75
C GLU A 609 18.99 22.98 -7.26
N LYS A 610 17.94 22.97 -8.11
CA LYS A 610 17.25 24.19 -8.55
C LYS A 610 16.57 24.94 -7.40
N LEU A 611 16.28 24.26 -6.29
CA LEU A 611 15.72 24.87 -5.08
C LEU A 611 16.79 25.38 -4.10
N ALA A 612 18.10 25.18 -4.38
CA ALA A 612 19.19 25.65 -3.51
C ALA A 612 19.11 27.14 -3.14
N PRO A 613 18.80 28.08 -4.06
CA PRO A 613 18.66 29.50 -3.71
C PRO A 613 17.57 29.78 -2.67
N VAL A 614 16.56 28.89 -2.56
CA VAL A 614 15.48 29.05 -1.59
C VAL A 614 15.85 28.54 -0.22
N PHE A 615 16.68 27.51 -0.12
CA PHE A 615 17.26 27.13 1.17
C PHE A 615 18.17 28.24 1.71
N GLU A 616 18.98 28.87 0.84
CA GLU A 616 19.76 30.06 1.22
C GLU A 616 18.86 31.23 1.65
N MET A 617 17.76 31.46 0.92
CA MET A 617 16.78 32.47 1.26
C MET A 617 16.13 32.22 2.63
N GLN A 618 15.71 30.98 2.89
CA GLN A 618 15.15 30.57 4.17
C GLN A 618 16.15 30.82 5.30
N GLN A 619 17.42 30.49 5.09
CA GLN A 619 18.49 30.73 6.05
C GLN A 619 18.69 32.23 6.32
N LYS A 620 18.66 33.07 5.28
CA LYS A 620 18.72 34.54 5.43
C LYS A 620 17.52 35.08 6.23
N ILE A 621 16.30 34.60 5.93
CA ILE A 621 15.10 34.98 6.68
C ILE A 621 15.22 34.57 8.16
N LEU A 622 15.78 33.39 8.44
CA LEU A 622 15.98 32.90 9.80
C LEU A 622 16.99 33.76 10.57
N GLU A 623 18.12 34.12 9.95
CA GLU A 623 19.14 35.00 10.56
C GLU A 623 18.62 36.43 10.74
N GLU A 624 17.87 37.00 9.79
CA GLU A 624 17.20 38.30 9.97
C GLU A 624 16.26 38.30 11.18
N ASN A 625 15.45 37.24 11.34
CA ASN A 625 14.52 37.14 12.47
C ASN A 625 15.27 36.97 13.80
N LYS A 626 16.37 36.22 13.81
CA LYS A 626 17.25 36.08 14.98
C LYS A 626 17.94 37.40 15.35
N GLN A 627 18.34 38.21 14.37
CA GLN A 627 18.88 39.54 14.59
C GLN A 627 17.83 40.51 15.12
N ARG A 628 16.60 40.51 14.57
CA ARG A 628 15.48 41.30 15.12
C ARG A 628 15.13 40.92 16.55
N ALA A 629 15.22 39.65 16.91
CA ALA A 629 15.00 39.21 18.29
C ALA A 629 16.08 39.74 19.25
N ARG A 630 17.29 40.04 18.75
CA ARG A 630 18.41 40.59 19.55
C ARG A 630 18.41 42.12 19.59
N PHE A 631 18.07 42.77 18.49
CA PHE A 631 18.10 44.21 18.34
C PHE A 631 16.69 44.70 18.08
N SER A 632 16.10 45.42 19.04
CA SER A 632 14.78 46.06 18.96
C SER A 632 14.75 47.22 17.94
N MET A 633 15.32 47.04 16.75
CA MET A 633 15.32 48.01 15.67
C MET A 633 14.21 47.70 14.66
N SER A 634 13.23 48.61 14.58
CA SER A 634 12.12 48.59 13.63
C SER A 634 12.52 48.97 12.19
N THR A 635 13.74 49.47 11.98
CA THR A 635 14.15 50.10 10.71
C THR A 635 14.85 49.19 9.70
N LEU A 636 15.16 47.93 10.04
CA LEU A 636 15.84 47.00 9.12
C LEU A 636 14.84 46.08 8.41
N SER A 637 14.11 46.63 7.45
CA SER A 637 13.19 45.89 6.59
C SER A 637 13.34 46.28 5.12
N ARG A 638 14.57 46.23 4.58
CA ARG A 638 14.70 46.08 3.13
C ARG A 638 14.11 44.71 2.79
N GLY A 639 12.99 44.71 2.06
CA GLY A 639 12.24 43.50 1.77
C GLY A 639 13.10 42.53 0.97
N ILE A 640 13.36 41.34 1.53
CA ILE A 640 13.88 40.24 0.72
C ILE A 640 12.80 39.93 -0.31
N GLU A 641 13.08 40.23 -1.58
CA GLU A 641 12.19 39.92 -2.68
C GLU A 641 12.28 38.43 -2.99
N ILE A 642 11.12 37.77 -3.04
CA ILE A 642 11.02 36.34 -3.29
C ILE A 642 10.87 36.17 -4.79
N PRO A 643 11.79 35.46 -5.46
CA PRO A 643 11.68 35.21 -6.89
C PRO A 643 10.35 34.51 -7.20
N SER A 644 9.45 35.17 -7.93
CA SER A 644 8.15 34.61 -8.34
C SER A 644 8.32 33.35 -9.19
N ASN A 645 9.36 33.33 -10.03
CA ASN A 645 9.72 32.19 -10.89
C ASN A 645 9.94 30.90 -10.10
N PHE A 646 10.47 30.98 -8.88
CA PHE A 646 10.69 29.79 -8.04
C PHE A 646 9.38 29.09 -7.69
N LEU A 647 8.37 29.83 -7.24
CA LEU A 647 7.10 29.24 -6.84
C LEU A 647 6.32 28.71 -8.02
N ASN A 648 6.41 29.38 -9.17
CA ASN A 648 5.83 28.88 -10.41
C ASN A 648 6.49 27.56 -10.83
N ASN A 649 7.81 27.43 -10.68
CA ASN A 649 8.51 26.18 -10.95
C ASN A 649 8.11 25.07 -9.97
N LEU A 650 8.04 25.36 -8.68
CA LEU A 650 7.63 24.38 -7.66
C LEU A 650 6.18 23.94 -7.84
N GLN A 651 5.30 24.86 -8.21
CA GLN A 651 3.92 24.56 -8.55
C GLN A 651 3.84 23.65 -9.77
N LEU A 652 4.57 23.98 -10.84
CA LEU A 652 4.63 23.16 -12.04
C LEU A 652 5.16 21.75 -11.73
N MET A 653 6.16 21.62 -10.84
CA MET A 653 6.64 20.32 -10.35
C MET A 653 5.55 19.55 -9.62
N SER A 654 4.77 20.23 -8.76
CA SER A 654 3.66 19.60 -8.03
C SER A 654 2.56 19.14 -9.00
N GLU A 655 2.15 19.99 -9.95
CA GLU A 655 1.18 19.63 -11.00
C GLU A 655 1.66 18.44 -11.84
N ARG A 656 2.95 18.41 -12.19
CA ARG A 656 3.57 17.30 -12.93
C ARG A 656 3.51 16.00 -12.14
N ASN A 657 3.86 16.05 -10.85
CA ASN A 657 3.76 14.89 -9.97
C ASN A 657 2.32 14.41 -9.85
N LEU A 658 1.33 15.30 -9.95
CA LEU A 658 -0.09 14.95 -9.89
C LEU A 658 -0.64 14.31 -11.17
N LEU A 659 0.10 14.22 -12.28
CA LEU A 659 -0.42 13.69 -13.56
C LEU A 659 -0.97 12.25 -13.44
N ASP A 660 -0.20 11.28 -12.93
CA ASP A 660 -0.69 9.89 -12.75
C ASP A 660 -1.84 9.82 -11.76
N LEU A 661 -1.84 10.67 -10.73
CA LEU A 661 -2.93 10.75 -9.77
C LEU A 661 -4.21 11.30 -10.43
N TYR A 662 -4.07 12.34 -11.24
CA TYR A 662 -5.18 12.99 -11.95
C TYR A 662 -5.80 12.06 -12.99
N GLU A 663 -5.02 11.32 -13.77
CA GLU A 663 -5.55 10.36 -14.74
C GLU A 663 -6.49 9.34 -14.07
N ARG A 664 -6.07 8.79 -12.92
CA ARG A 664 -6.87 7.83 -12.14
C ARG A 664 -8.07 8.50 -11.48
N PHE A 665 -7.88 9.72 -10.96
CA PHE A 665 -8.95 10.51 -10.37
C PHE A 665 -10.04 10.80 -11.41
N TYR A 666 -9.63 11.13 -12.63
CA TYR A 666 -10.51 11.38 -13.76
C TYR A 666 -11.33 10.14 -14.11
N GLU A 667 -10.71 8.96 -14.16
CA GLU A 667 -11.42 7.71 -14.42
C GLU A 667 -12.46 7.38 -13.34
N GLU A 668 -12.15 7.60 -12.06
CA GLU A 668 -13.10 7.36 -10.95
C GLU A 668 -14.22 8.42 -10.89
N HIS A 669 -13.96 9.67 -11.28
CA HIS A 669 -14.86 10.82 -11.08
C HIS A 669 -15.27 11.54 -12.37
N GLN A 670 -15.21 10.87 -13.52
CA GLN A 670 -15.45 11.46 -14.83
C GLN A 670 -16.77 12.25 -14.91
N LYS A 671 -17.85 11.69 -14.37
CA LYS A 671 -19.18 12.33 -14.38
C LYS A 671 -19.16 13.66 -13.61
N VAL A 672 -18.60 13.65 -12.41
CA VAL A 672 -18.52 14.85 -11.55
C VAL A 672 -17.64 15.92 -12.19
N LEU A 673 -16.51 15.53 -12.80
CA LEU A 673 -15.62 16.47 -13.49
C LEU A 673 -16.26 17.08 -14.74
N LYS A 674 -17.01 16.27 -15.50
CA LYS A 674 -17.77 16.77 -16.64
C LYS A 674 -18.84 17.78 -16.20
N ASP A 675 -19.60 17.45 -15.17
CA ASP A 675 -20.73 18.26 -14.71
C ASP A 675 -20.27 19.59 -14.07
N LYS A 676 -19.17 19.56 -13.29
CA LYS A 676 -18.69 20.71 -12.52
C LYS A 676 -17.66 21.55 -13.25
N LEU A 677 -16.81 20.95 -14.09
CA LEU A 677 -15.68 21.63 -14.74
C LEU A 677 -15.77 21.63 -16.27
N GLY A 678 -16.74 20.94 -16.87
CA GLY A 678 -16.86 20.81 -18.32
C GLY A 678 -15.73 19.97 -18.95
N ILE A 679 -14.97 19.19 -18.16
CA ILE A 679 -13.84 18.42 -18.66
C ILE A 679 -14.32 17.11 -19.27
N CYS A 680 -14.34 17.04 -20.60
CA CYS A 680 -14.60 15.80 -21.35
C CYS A 680 -13.28 15.26 -21.91
N LYS A 681 -12.98 13.98 -21.70
CA LYS A 681 -11.87 13.28 -22.35
C LYS A 681 -12.19 13.24 -23.84
N LEU A 682 -11.40 13.97 -24.63
CA LEU A 682 -11.49 13.99 -26.09
C LEU A 682 -11.18 12.62 -26.68
#